data_AF-A0A928TF53-F1
#
_entry.id   AF-A0A928TF53-F1
#
_cell.length_a   1.000
_cell.length_b   1.000
_cell.length_c   1.000
_cell.angle_alpha   90.00
_cell.angle_beta   90.00
_cell.angle_gamma   90.00
#
_symmetry.space_group_name_H-M   'P 1'
#
loop_
_entity.id
_entity.type
_entity.pdbx_description
1 polymer ?
#
loop_
_entity_poly.entity_id
_entity_poly.type
_entity_poly.pdbx_seq_one_letter_code
_entity_poly.pdbx_strand_id
1 'polypeptide(L)'
;MNSILRILAQYEGLALLVSSLLTSGAVVCVAAAASMTLRARSARSRSAVWRLAMLALLVVGVWRLMPDLSPPVAVAEWTVAISVEETASIAIEPVAFVLPETTVWERLVDWSDTWALSVWLAVAAAWMLFRITSVFFGLRALSRRSREAPQHTRRMGHESGLPDGTDFRLVDGLGSPMLTGWRKPVIWLPAQAAGWGEHRLHAVMSHEAAHWQRGDWLWQWLAQAAVCLWWWQPLAWLAGKQLRVETEHAADDMAVTGAENAPDYARALVEIAAGMPSRMRSATGVSMFGNDGVKHRVQALIRANRWRGRIGLGAMLALALVAAALAFLAVTKVEFIPQKPVYRSLAKLVAGGKFALNGEAAWKEILQDFYGTIIETIESAEMQQKARERVSALHSDLKHTDMEIRVAQTKGSAIFNILATGEDPKYTQIFLNALLDEFIAFRQSIREQTQGKVLSIFLQEVVKKQKVMEDKNDALEKFQAAHNVLALTNDNNEAAVHLSELSKQQRGIMSAINDLKLDMEDIQAAVADAEERAKAGQPLTSVETDYVKAASELRSLAQKHSTMLTGFKPGHPELAKVEEQMALAKSQQDVLVELLRTQMKQRRTKLERQLQQLDDQILEQRDSALKNGAYLAELERLKSETALAREAYQKMFERAETFQAMFNIQSDYVAIQERATAAALHTTTRLFPIWKLWTPQKKP
;
A
#
# COMPACT_ATOMS: atom_id res chain seq x y z
N MET A 1 27.23 3.59 -18.56
CA MET A 1 26.54 2.47 -19.25
C MET A 1 25.04 2.73 -19.36
N ASN A 2 24.34 3.04 -18.26
CA ASN A 2 22.89 3.32 -18.27
C ASN A 2 22.47 4.49 -19.18
N SER A 3 23.26 5.57 -19.27
CA SER A 3 22.95 6.71 -20.16
C SER A 3 23.06 6.34 -21.65
N ILE A 4 24.02 5.50 -22.01
CA ILE A 4 24.20 5.03 -23.40
C ILE A 4 23.06 4.09 -23.79
N LEU A 5 22.63 3.22 -22.87
CA LEU A 5 21.51 2.30 -23.10
C LEU A 5 20.16 3.02 -23.22
N ARG A 6 19.95 4.12 -22.48
CA ARG A 6 18.76 4.97 -22.64
C ARG A 6 18.72 5.68 -23.99
N ILE A 7 19.86 6.22 -24.43
CA ILE A 7 19.99 6.81 -25.77
C ILE A 7 19.67 5.74 -26.82
N LEU A 8 20.25 4.54 -26.71
CA LEU A 8 19.96 3.44 -27.65
C LEU A 8 18.50 2.96 -27.61
N ALA A 9 17.77 3.12 -26.50
CA ALA A 9 16.34 2.78 -26.43
C ALA A 9 15.43 3.86 -27.04
N GLN A 10 15.94 5.10 -27.18
CA GLN A 10 15.21 6.25 -27.71
C GLN A 10 15.44 6.45 -29.22
N TYR A 11 16.56 5.93 -29.75
CA TYR A 11 17.04 6.18 -31.11
C TYR A 11 17.21 4.87 -31.90
N GLU A 12 16.27 4.59 -32.81
CA GLU A 12 16.14 3.31 -33.50
C GLU A 12 17.29 3.03 -34.49
N GLY A 13 17.75 4.05 -35.20
CA GLY A 13 18.88 3.99 -36.13
C GLY A 13 20.21 3.71 -35.41
N LEU A 14 20.44 4.33 -34.25
CA LEU A 14 21.61 4.07 -33.41
C LEU A 14 21.56 2.67 -32.80
N ALA A 15 20.40 2.21 -32.33
CA ALA A 15 20.20 0.84 -31.87
C ALA A 15 20.51 -0.18 -32.98
N LEU A 16 20.07 0.11 -34.21
CA LEU A 16 20.32 -0.71 -35.38
C LEU A 16 21.81 -0.79 -35.69
N LEU A 17 22.57 0.31 -35.60
CA LEU A 17 24.02 0.31 -35.81
C LEU A 17 24.77 -0.52 -34.76
N VAL A 18 24.42 -0.38 -33.47
CA VAL A 18 25.08 -1.12 -32.38
C VAL A 18 24.77 -2.61 -32.46
N SER A 19 23.52 -2.99 -32.70
CA SER A 19 23.15 -4.39 -32.87
C SER A 19 23.75 -5.01 -34.14
N SER A 20 23.88 -4.23 -35.21
CA SER A 20 24.60 -4.61 -36.43
C SER A 20 26.11 -4.80 -36.18
N LEU A 21 26.72 -3.99 -35.32
CA LEU A 21 28.12 -4.16 -34.90
C LEU A 21 28.32 -5.47 -34.13
N LEU A 22 27.43 -5.76 -33.18
CA LEU A 22 27.51 -6.98 -32.36
C LEU A 22 27.29 -8.25 -33.19
N THR A 23 26.25 -8.26 -34.04
CA THR A 23 25.93 -9.41 -34.90
C THR A 23 27.01 -9.67 -35.94
N SER A 24 27.47 -8.64 -36.66
CA SER A 24 28.60 -8.79 -37.60
C SER A 24 29.89 -9.22 -36.91
N GLY A 25 30.15 -8.73 -35.70
CA GLY A 25 31.29 -9.17 -34.88
C GLY A 25 31.19 -10.64 -34.49
N ALA A 26 30.03 -11.09 -34.04
CA ALA A 26 29.76 -12.48 -33.70
C ALA A 26 29.97 -13.43 -34.89
N VAL A 27 29.50 -13.05 -36.08
CA VAL A 27 29.72 -13.81 -37.33
C VAL A 27 31.21 -14.05 -37.58
N VAL A 28 32.03 -13.00 -37.47
CA VAL A 28 33.48 -13.11 -37.68
C VAL A 28 34.15 -13.94 -36.57
N CYS A 29 33.74 -13.79 -35.31
CA CYS A 29 34.26 -14.58 -34.20
C CYS A 29 33.96 -16.07 -34.34
N VAL A 30 32.73 -16.43 -34.73
CA VAL A 30 32.33 -17.83 -35.01
C VAL A 30 33.16 -18.39 -36.16
N ALA A 31 33.33 -17.63 -37.25
CA ALA A 31 34.16 -18.03 -38.38
C ALA A 31 35.64 -18.21 -37.99
N ALA A 32 36.17 -17.32 -37.15
CA ALA A 32 37.53 -17.43 -36.61
C ALA A 32 37.70 -18.70 -35.77
N ALA A 33 36.77 -18.95 -34.83
CA ALA A 33 36.78 -20.14 -33.98
C ALA A 33 36.68 -21.43 -34.81
N ALA A 34 35.78 -21.47 -35.81
CA ALA A 34 35.66 -22.60 -36.73
C ALA A 34 36.92 -22.80 -37.59
N SER A 35 37.52 -21.71 -38.07
CA SER A 35 38.80 -21.78 -38.81
C SER A 35 39.94 -22.28 -37.91
N MET A 36 39.88 -22.01 -36.59
CA MET A 36 40.84 -22.52 -35.61
C MET A 36 40.68 -24.01 -35.34
N THR A 37 39.45 -24.52 -35.20
CA THR A 37 39.20 -25.96 -35.02
C THR A 37 39.52 -26.77 -36.26
N LEU A 38 39.39 -26.16 -37.45
CA LEU A 38 39.75 -26.75 -38.74
C LEU A 38 41.23 -26.55 -39.12
N ARG A 39 42.11 -26.09 -38.22
CA ARG A 39 43.55 -25.88 -38.51
C ARG A 39 44.27 -27.14 -39.02
N ALA A 40 43.82 -28.33 -38.59
CA ALA A 40 44.36 -29.62 -39.04
C ALA A 40 43.73 -30.15 -40.35
N ARG A 41 42.77 -29.42 -40.93
CA ARG A 41 42.05 -29.79 -42.17
C ARG A 41 42.59 -28.98 -43.36
N SER A 42 42.07 -29.22 -44.57
CA SER A 42 42.56 -28.59 -45.80
C SER A 42 42.35 -27.07 -45.81
N ALA A 43 43.21 -26.33 -46.53
CA ALA A 43 43.01 -24.90 -46.75
C ALA A 43 41.68 -24.62 -47.45
N ARG A 44 41.23 -25.55 -48.30
CA ARG A 44 39.90 -25.49 -48.94
C ARG A 44 38.77 -25.40 -47.91
N SER A 45 38.75 -26.24 -46.87
CA SER A 45 37.73 -26.18 -45.81
C SER A 45 37.77 -24.87 -45.02
N ARG A 46 38.97 -24.37 -44.70
CA ARG A 46 39.12 -23.07 -44.01
C ARG A 46 38.64 -21.91 -44.87
N SER A 47 38.99 -21.91 -46.17
CA SER A 47 38.50 -20.92 -47.13
C SER A 47 36.96 -20.95 -47.25
N ALA A 48 36.33 -22.14 -47.17
CA ALA A 48 34.88 -22.28 -47.21
C ALA A 48 34.20 -21.63 -45.99
N VAL A 49 34.77 -21.74 -44.79
CA VAL A 49 34.27 -21.06 -43.59
C VAL A 49 34.28 -19.54 -43.78
N TRP A 50 35.38 -18.98 -44.28
CA TRP A 50 35.47 -17.54 -44.50
C TRP A 50 34.57 -17.06 -45.65
N ARG A 51 34.36 -17.88 -46.68
CA ARG A 51 33.37 -17.62 -47.74
C ARG A 51 31.95 -17.57 -47.18
N LEU A 52 31.57 -18.53 -46.33
CA LEU A 52 30.28 -18.52 -45.64
C LEU A 52 30.15 -17.31 -44.70
N ALA A 53 31.21 -16.92 -44.01
CA ALA A 53 31.21 -15.73 -43.16
C ALA A 53 30.97 -14.45 -43.97
N MET A 54 31.62 -14.29 -45.13
CA MET A 54 31.38 -13.14 -46.03
C MET A 54 29.95 -13.14 -46.55
N LEU A 55 29.42 -14.30 -46.92
CA LEU A 55 28.04 -14.43 -47.38
C LEU A 55 27.06 -14.11 -46.25
N ALA A 56 27.30 -14.59 -45.03
CA ALA A 56 26.51 -14.26 -43.86
C ALA A 56 26.54 -12.76 -43.54
N LEU A 57 27.69 -12.10 -43.65
CA LEU A 57 27.79 -10.64 -43.49
C LEU A 57 26.98 -9.87 -44.54
N LEU A 58 26.93 -10.35 -45.78
CA LEU A 58 26.08 -9.76 -46.83
C LEU A 58 24.60 -10.01 -46.53
N VAL A 59 24.23 -11.23 -46.13
CA VAL A 59 22.85 -11.59 -45.81
C VAL A 59 22.35 -10.81 -44.60
N VAL A 60 23.11 -10.75 -43.50
CA VAL A 60 22.80 -9.94 -42.32
C VAL A 60 22.69 -8.46 -42.72
N GLY A 61 23.61 -8.00 -43.57
CA GLY A 61 23.58 -6.67 -44.15
C GLY A 61 22.26 -6.36 -44.86
N VAL A 62 21.87 -7.19 -45.84
CA VAL A 62 20.61 -7.04 -46.59
C VAL A 62 19.39 -7.21 -45.71
N TRP A 63 19.41 -8.17 -44.79
CA TRP A 63 18.33 -8.41 -43.83
C TRP A 63 18.07 -7.17 -42.98
N ARG A 64 19.12 -6.49 -42.51
CA ARG A 64 19.03 -5.24 -41.74
C ARG A 64 18.53 -4.04 -42.55
N LEU A 65 18.53 -4.14 -43.87
CA LEU A 65 17.98 -3.13 -44.79
C LEU A 65 16.48 -3.34 -45.06
N MET A 66 15.88 -4.40 -44.52
CA MET A 66 14.45 -4.71 -44.65
C MET A 66 13.74 -4.44 -43.33
N PRO A 67 13.30 -3.19 -43.07
CA PRO A 67 12.72 -2.79 -41.78
C PRO A 67 11.50 -3.62 -41.36
N ASP A 68 10.68 -4.07 -42.31
CA ASP A 68 9.50 -4.92 -42.04
C ASP A 68 9.85 -6.34 -41.53
N LEU A 69 11.08 -6.81 -41.80
CA LEU A 69 11.56 -8.15 -41.45
C LEU A 69 12.58 -8.13 -40.30
N SER A 70 13.19 -6.98 -40.03
CA SER A 70 14.21 -6.78 -38.98
C SER A 70 13.88 -5.59 -38.07
N PRO A 71 12.95 -5.73 -37.11
CA PRO A 71 12.75 -4.68 -36.12
C PRO A 71 14.07 -4.41 -35.36
N PRO A 72 14.38 -3.14 -35.04
CA PRO A 72 15.61 -2.76 -34.37
C PRO A 72 15.77 -3.48 -33.03
N VAL A 73 16.96 -4.06 -32.83
CA VAL A 73 17.33 -4.88 -31.66
C VAL A 73 18.14 -4.02 -30.68
N ALA A 74 17.69 -3.87 -29.44
CA ALA A 74 18.34 -3.05 -28.40
C ALA A 74 18.65 -3.81 -27.08
N VAL A 75 19.48 -4.87 -27.08
CA VAL A 75 19.74 -5.75 -25.91
C VAL A 75 20.15 -5.06 -24.59
N ALA A 76 19.29 -5.14 -23.55
CA ALA A 76 19.63 -5.42 -22.13
C ALA A 76 18.40 -5.44 -21.18
N GLU A 77 17.92 -6.63 -20.77
CA GLU A 77 17.02 -6.80 -19.61
C GLU A 77 17.90 -7.04 -18.36
N TRP A 78 17.99 -6.04 -17.48
CA TRP A 78 18.61 -6.20 -16.15
C TRP A 78 17.56 -5.89 -15.09
N THR A 79 17.11 -6.93 -14.39
CA THR A 79 16.31 -6.80 -13.17
C THR A 79 17.24 -6.45 -12.02
N VAL A 80 17.34 -5.16 -11.71
CA VAL A 80 17.89 -4.72 -10.42
C VAL A 80 16.73 -4.69 -9.43
N ALA A 81 16.70 -5.66 -8.52
CA ALA A 81 15.83 -5.61 -7.35
C ALA A 81 16.22 -4.39 -6.50
N ILE A 82 15.31 -3.43 -6.36
CA ILE A 82 15.48 -2.29 -5.45
C ILE A 82 14.66 -2.60 -4.21
N SER A 83 15.37 -2.81 -3.09
CA SER A 83 14.78 -2.63 -1.76
C SER A 83 14.76 -1.13 -1.48
N VAL A 84 13.57 -0.55 -1.27
CA VAL A 84 13.43 0.87 -0.92
C VAL A 84 13.75 1.01 0.57
N GLU A 85 14.94 1.53 0.86
CA GLU A 85 15.25 2.01 2.21
C GLU A 85 14.74 3.44 2.36
N GLU A 86 13.71 3.55 3.20
CA GLU A 86 12.99 4.73 3.65
C GLU A 86 13.97 5.72 4.32
N THR A 87 14.35 6.83 3.66
CA THR A 87 14.94 7.98 4.39
C THR A 87 14.75 9.33 3.70
N ALA A 88 14.26 10.25 4.55
CA ALA A 88 14.57 11.67 4.68
C ALA A 88 13.99 12.69 3.68
N SER A 89 13.16 13.55 4.25
CA SER A 89 12.74 14.85 3.74
C SER A 89 13.92 15.71 3.31
N ILE A 90 13.85 16.27 2.11
CA ILE A 90 14.61 17.47 1.74
C ILE A 90 13.60 18.48 1.22
N ALA A 91 13.50 19.62 1.92
CA ALA A 91 12.88 20.82 1.38
C ALA A 91 13.81 21.36 0.30
N ILE A 92 13.32 21.42 -0.93
CA ILE A 92 13.99 22.08 -2.05
C ILE A 92 13.04 23.21 -2.47
N GLU A 93 13.43 24.45 -2.18
CA GLU A 93 12.82 25.60 -2.87
C GLU A 93 12.98 25.41 -4.38
N PRO A 94 11.96 25.72 -5.20
CA PRO A 94 12.07 25.60 -6.64
C PRO A 94 13.00 26.69 -7.16
N VAL A 95 14.31 26.43 -7.14
CA VAL A 95 15.19 27.05 -8.11
C VAL A 95 14.73 26.49 -9.45
N ALA A 96 14.04 27.32 -10.23
CA ALA A 96 13.75 27.04 -11.62
C ALA A 96 15.09 26.94 -12.34
N PHE A 97 15.70 25.76 -12.29
CA PHE A 97 16.74 25.37 -13.21
C PHE A 97 16.03 25.19 -14.54
N VAL A 98 15.97 26.27 -15.31
CA VAL A 98 15.67 26.22 -16.74
C VAL A 98 16.70 25.25 -17.31
N LEU A 99 16.30 24.00 -17.53
CA LEU A 99 17.07 23.09 -18.36
C LEU A 99 17.21 23.81 -19.70
N PRO A 100 18.45 24.01 -20.21
CA PRO A 100 18.61 24.64 -21.51
C PRO A 100 17.78 23.85 -22.52
N GLU A 101 16.97 24.56 -23.33
CA GLU A 101 16.28 23.98 -24.47
C GLU A 101 17.24 23.10 -25.26
N THR A 102 16.87 21.82 -25.44
CA THR A 102 17.57 20.76 -26.19
C THR A 102 19.05 21.02 -26.45
N THR A 103 19.90 20.38 -25.65
CA THR A 103 21.35 20.50 -25.80
C THR A 103 21.77 20.22 -27.25
N VAL A 104 22.81 20.91 -27.74
CA VAL A 104 23.39 20.68 -29.09
C VAL A 104 23.62 19.18 -29.36
N TRP A 105 23.91 18.42 -28.29
CA TRP A 105 24.05 16.98 -28.30
C TRP A 105 22.77 16.21 -28.64
N GLU A 106 21.60 16.60 -28.14
CA GLU A 106 20.33 15.94 -28.48
C GLU A 106 19.99 16.17 -29.95
N ARG A 107 20.12 17.40 -30.46
CA ARG A 107 19.93 17.70 -31.90
C ARG A 107 20.91 16.94 -32.80
N LEU A 108 22.16 16.79 -32.37
CA LEU A 108 23.16 15.98 -33.07
C LEU A 108 22.79 14.49 -33.07
N VAL A 109 22.25 13.98 -31.97
CA VAL A 109 21.86 12.58 -31.81
C VAL A 109 20.59 12.28 -32.62
N ASP A 110 19.56 13.12 -32.56
CA ASP A 110 18.36 13.07 -33.41
C ASP A 110 18.71 13.07 -34.90
N TRP A 111 19.59 13.99 -35.29
CA TRP A 111 20.10 14.06 -36.66
C TRP A 111 20.88 12.80 -37.02
N SER A 112 21.74 12.29 -36.13
CA SER A 112 22.48 11.06 -36.39
C SER A 112 21.57 9.85 -36.54
N ASP A 113 20.47 9.77 -35.79
CA ASP A 113 19.51 8.66 -35.84
C ASP A 113 18.73 8.65 -37.16
N THR A 114 18.22 9.83 -37.55
CA THR A 114 17.46 10.02 -38.79
C THR A 114 18.27 9.66 -40.03
N TRP A 115 19.57 10.01 -40.04
CA TRP A 115 20.43 9.86 -41.21
C TRP A 115 21.35 8.64 -41.15
N ALA A 116 21.37 7.88 -40.04
CA ALA A 116 22.29 6.75 -39.82
C ALA A 116 22.30 5.75 -40.98
N LEU A 117 21.13 5.28 -41.40
CA LEU A 117 20.99 4.29 -42.46
C LEU A 117 21.39 4.84 -43.84
N SER A 118 21.00 6.08 -44.13
CA SER A 118 21.33 6.74 -45.40
C SER A 118 22.83 7.00 -45.53
N VAL A 119 23.47 7.46 -44.45
CA VAL A 119 24.93 7.67 -44.40
C VAL A 119 25.66 6.34 -44.51
N TRP A 120 25.20 5.29 -43.83
CA TRP A 120 25.74 3.95 -43.97
C TRP A 120 25.80 3.52 -45.45
N LEU A 121 24.65 3.49 -46.11
CA LEU A 121 24.55 3.01 -47.48
C LEU A 121 25.27 3.92 -48.48
N ALA A 122 25.22 5.24 -48.28
CA ALA A 122 25.90 6.19 -49.15
C ALA A 122 27.41 5.99 -49.11
N VAL A 123 28.00 5.85 -47.92
CA VAL A 123 29.44 5.60 -47.78
C VAL A 123 29.81 4.22 -48.32
N ALA A 124 29.02 3.18 -48.04
CA ALA A 124 29.24 1.85 -48.58
C ALA A 124 29.22 1.82 -50.13
N ALA A 125 28.24 2.51 -50.74
CA ALA A 125 28.10 2.63 -52.19
C ALA A 125 29.24 3.45 -52.80
N ALA A 126 29.61 4.58 -52.19
CA ALA A 126 30.73 5.40 -52.64
C ALA A 126 32.06 4.61 -52.59
N TRP A 127 32.27 3.84 -51.52
CA TRP A 127 33.45 2.99 -51.39
C TRP A 127 33.47 1.88 -52.45
N MET A 128 32.33 1.22 -52.67
CA MET A 128 32.22 0.19 -53.71
C MET A 128 32.46 0.77 -55.11
N LEU A 129 31.91 1.95 -55.42
CA LEU A 129 32.13 2.64 -56.69
C LEU A 129 33.61 3.01 -56.86
N PHE A 130 34.26 3.53 -55.82
CA PHE A 130 35.69 3.78 -55.80
C PHE A 130 36.50 2.50 -56.08
N ARG A 131 36.13 1.35 -55.50
CA ARG A 131 36.79 0.07 -55.77
C ARG A 131 36.60 -0.39 -57.21
N ILE A 132 35.38 -0.37 -57.73
CA ILE A 132 35.07 -0.76 -59.12
C ILE A 132 35.85 0.12 -60.09
N THR A 133 35.79 1.44 -59.92
CA THR A 133 36.50 2.39 -60.78
C THR A 133 38.01 2.23 -60.67
N SER A 134 38.57 2.05 -59.47
CA SER A 134 40.01 1.82 -59.29
C SER A 134 40.49 0.55 -60.01
N VAL A 135 39.71 -0.55 -59.95
CA VAL A 135 40.00 -1.79 -60.69
C VAL A 135 39.87 -1.57 -62.19
N PHE A 136 38.81 -0.90 -62.65
CA PHE A 136 38.59 -0.61 -64.07
C PHE A 136 39.72 0.21 -64.67
N PHE A 137 40.10 1.32 -64.03
CA PHE A 137 41.21 2.16 -64.48
C PHE A 137 42.55 1.44 -64.37
N GLY A 138 42.76 0.65 -63.32
CA GLY A 138 43.93 -0.21 -63.16
C GLY A 138 44.07 -1.19 -64.32
N LEU A 139 43.03 -1.98 -64.60
CA LEU A 139 43.03 -2.95 -65.71
C LEU A 139 43.18 -2.27 -67.07
N ARG A 140 42.58 -1.09 -67.28
CA ARG A 140 42.76 -0.30 -68.51
C ARG A 140 44.21 0.18 -68.66
N ALA A 141 44.85 0.57 -67.57
CA ALA A 141 46.27 0.95 -67.56
C ALA A 141 47.19 -0.27 -67.82
N LEU A 142 46.90 -1.43 -67.21
CA LEU A 142 47.63 -2.67 -67.49
C LEU A 142 47.47 -3.11 -68.95
N SER A 143 46.25 -3.10 -69.47
CA SER A 143 45.95 -3.45 -70.87
C SER A 143 46.74 -2.61 -71.87
N ARG A 144 46.85 -1.30 -71.63
CA ARG A 144 47.64 -0.39 -72.48
C ARG A 144 49.14 -0.64 -72.45
N ARG A 145 49.68 -1.20 -71.36
CA ARG A 145 51.11 -1.50 -71.18
C ARG A 145 51.46 -2.95 -71.50
N SER A 146 50.45 -3.76 -71.84
CA SER A 146 50.62 -5.18 -72.06
C SER A 146 51.04 -5.52 -73.48
N ARG A 147 51.72 -6.66 -73.62
CA ARG A 147 52.05 -7.30 -74.88
C ARG A 147 51.52 -8.74 -74.87
N GLU A 148 51.30 -9.31 -76.04
CA GLU A 148 50.85 -10.70 -76.14
C GLU A 148 51.92 -11.68 -75.62
N ALA A 149 51.49 -12.71 -74.89
CA ALA A 149 52.39 -13.77 -74.45
C ALA A 149 52.77 -14.74 -75.59
N PRO A 150 53.98 -15.33 -75.56
CA PRO A 150 54.42 -16.38 -76.49
C PRO A 150 53.47 -17.58 -76.56
N GLN A 151 53.47 -18.29 -77.68
CA GLN A 151 52.58 -19.45 -77.90
C GLN A 151 52.80 -20.57 -76.87
N HIS A 152 54.05 -20.82 -76.45
CA HIS A 152 54.38 -21.80 -75.41
C HIS A 152 53.66 -21.50 -74.09
N THR A 153 53.58 -20.22 -73.69
CA THR A 153 52.87 -19.78 -72.49
C THR A 153 51.37 -20.04 -72.58
N ARG A 154 50.77 -19.82 -73.75
CA ARG A 154 49.34 -20.10 -73.98
C ARG A 154 49.07 -21.60 -73.90
N ARG A 155 49.87 -22.40 -74.60
CA ARG A 155 49.78 -23.87 -74.59
C ARG A 155 49.85 -24.43 -73.17
N MET A 156 50.83 -23.99 -72.38
CA MET A 156 50.99 -24.43 -71.00
C MET A 156 49.82 -24.02 -70.11
N GLY A 157 49.24 -22.84 -70.32
CA GLY A 157 48.04 -22.41 -69.61
C GLY A 157 46.83 -23.34 -69.88
N HIS A 158 46.61 -23.73 -71.13
CA HIS A 158 45.55 -24.69 -71.48
C HIS A 158 45.82 -26.08 -70.90
N GLU A 159 47.07 -26.56 -70.95
CA GLU A 159 47.48 -27.83 -70.33
C GLU A 159 47.26 -27.85 -68.81
N SER A 160 47.40 -26.70 -68.13
CA SER A 160 47.11 -26.54 -66.71
C SER A 160 45.61 -26.40 -66.37
N GLY A 161 44.70 -26.44 -67.36
CA GLY A 161 43.25 -26.46 -67.14
C GLY A 161 42.56 -25.08 -67.17
N LEU A 162 43.12 -24.11 -67.90
CA LEU A 162 42.47 -22.83 -68.22
C LEU A 162 41.62 -22.92 -69.50
N PRO A 163 40.49 -22.18 -69.59
CA PRO A 163 39.61 -22.23 -70.77
C PRO A 163 40.30 -21.81 -72.08
N ASP A 164 39.84 -22.36 -73.21
CA ASP A 164 40.36 -22.03 -74.55
C ASP A 164 40.26 -20.54 -74.92
N GLY A 165 39.32 -19.80 -74.31
CA GLY A 165 39.15 -18.36 -74.50
C GLY A 165 40.02 -17.46 -73.59
N THR A 166 41.01 -18.02 -72.89
CA THR A 166 41.89 -17.28 -71.96
C THR A 166 42.91 -16.44 -72.73
N ASP A 167 42.98 -15.14 -72.43
CA ASP A 167 44.01 -14.25 -72.98
C ASP A 167 45.23 -14.22 -72.04
N PHE A 168 46.44 -14.22 -72.61
CA PHE A 168 47.69 -14.24 -71.87
C PHE A 168 48.54 -13.03 -72.25
N ARG A 169 48.83 -12.18 -71.26
CA ARG A 169 49.44 -10.87 -71.47
C ARG A 169 50.67 -10.68 -70.60
N LEU A 170 51.76 -10.21 -71.19
CA LEU A 170 52.98 -9.83 -70.50
C LEU A 170 52.96 -8.32 -70.20
N VAL A 171 53.27 -7.94 -68.96
CA VAL A 171 53.28 -6.54 -68.51
C VAL A 171 54.61 -6.19 -67.84
N ASP A 172 55.22 -5.10 -68.29
CA ASP A 172 56.42 -4.55 -67.68
C ASP A 172 56.12 -3.97 -66.28
N GLY A 173 56.92 -4.34 -65.29
CA GLY A 173 56.78 -3.86 -63.92
C GLY A 173 55.64 -4.49 -63.12
N LEU A 174 55.06 -5.60 -63.59
CA LEU A 174 54.13 -6.41 -62.80
C LEU A 174 54.90 -7.19 -61.73
N GLY A 175 54.48 -7.11 -60.46
CA GLY A 175 55.16 -7.79 -59.36
C GLY A 175 54.88 -9.30 -59.30
N SER A 176 53.66 -9.72 -59.62
CA SER A 176 53.20 -11.11 -59.53
C SER A 176 52.22 -11.41 -60.67
N PRO A 177 52.16 -12.67 -61.14
CA PRO A 177 51.04 -13.15 -61.95
C PRO A 177 49.69 -12.80 -61.32
N MET A 178 48.70 -12.49 -62.15
CA MET A 178 47.33 -12.26 -61.72
C MET A 178 46.31 -12.73 -62.76
N LEU A 179 45.26 -13.38 -62.29
CA LEU A 179 44.07 -13.71 -63.07
C LEU A 179 42.99 -12.64 -62.91
N THR A 180 42.39 -12.21 -64.03
CA THR A 180 41.29 -11.22 -64.03
C THR A 180 40.20 -11.62 -65.03
N GLY A 181 39.00 -11.06 -64.88
CA GLY A 181 37.88 -11.31 -65.79
C GLY A 181 36.98 -12.46 -65.35
N TRP A 182 35.69 -12.35 -65.66
CA TRP A 182 34.64 -13.28 -65.21
C TRP A 182 34.05 -14.14 -66.35
N ARG A 183 34.07 -13.65 -67.61
CA ARG A 183 33.60 -14.37 -68.81
C ARG A 183 34.71 -14.75 -69.78
N LYS A 184 35.72 -13.90 -69.91
CA LYS A 184 36.95 -14.16 -70.66
C LYS A 184 38.12 -13.92 -69.70
N PRO A 185 38.70 -14.97 -69.10
CA PRO A 185 39.82 -14.81 -68.19
C PRO A 185 41.01 -14.21 -68.94
N VAL A 186 41.69 -13.27 -68.29
CA VAL A 186 42.94 -12.67 -68.78
C VAL A 186 43.98 -12.89 -67.69
N ILE A 187 45.04 -13.61 -68.04
CA ILE A 187 46.20 -13.82 -67.17
C ILE A 187 47.25 -12.79 -67.51
N TRP A 188 47.58 -11.96 -66.53
CA TRP A 188 48.65 -10.99 -66.62
C TRP A 188 49.89 -11.58 -65.98
N LEU A 189 50.96 -11.63 -66.74
CA LEU A 189 52.25 -12.17 -66.34
C LEU A 189 53.30 -11.05 -66.31
N PRO A 190 54.28 -11.12 -65.42
CA PRO A 190 55.42 -10.22 -65.47
C PRO A 190 56.20 -10.45 -66.77
N ALA A 191 56.79 -9.38 -67.34
CA ALA A 191 57.55 -9.49 -68.59
C ALA A 191 58.66 -10.55 -68.55
N GLN A 192 59.24 -10.80 -67.38
CA GLN A 192 60.24 -11.85 -67.16
C GLN A 192 59.70 -13.27 -67.38
N ALA A 193 58.37 -13.47 -67.36
CA ALA A 193 57.74 -14.76 -67.59
C ALA A 193 57.96 -15.29 -69.01
N ALA A 194 58.32 -14.44 -69.96
CA ALA A 194 58.71 -14.85 -71.30
C ALA A 194 59.95 -15.77 -71.31
N GLY A 195 60.82 -15.66 -70.30
CA GLY A 195 62.05 -16.45 -70.17
C GLY A 195 62.03 -17.47 -69.03
N TRP A 196 60.87 -17.76 -68.43
CA TRP A 196 60.78 -18.79 -67.39
C TRP A 196 60.89 -20.19 -67.99
N GLY A 197 61.60 -21.08 -67.31
CA GLY A 197 61.63 -22.51 -67.67
C GLY A 197 60.28 -23.18 -67.45
N GLU A 198 60.06 -24.31 -68.13
CA GLU A 198 58.76 -25.01 -68.18
C GLU A 198 58.20 -25.34 -66.80
N HIS A 199 59.03 -25.84 -65.87
CA HIS A 199 58.59 -26.18 -64.51
C HIS A 199 58.06 -24.97 -63.74
N ARG A 200 58.71 -23.81 -63.87
CA ARG A 200 58.30 -22.57 -63.19
C ARG A 200 57.03 -22.00 -63.79
N LEU A 201 56.92 -22.03 -65.12
CA LEU A 201 55.74 -21.57 -65.82
C LEU A 201 54.53 -22.47 -65.53
N HIS A 202 54.72 -23.79 -65.51
CA HIS A 202 53.67 -24.76 -65.21
C HIS A 202 53.16 -24.62 -63.77
N ALA A 203 54.06 -24.39 -62.80
CA ALA A 203 53.67 -24.12 -61.41
C ALA A 203 52.76 -22.88 -61.30
N VAL A 204 53.12 -21.78 -61.96
CA VAL A 204 52.30 -20.55 -61.97
C VAL A 204 50.97 -20.77 -62.67
N MET A 205 50.97 -21.41 -63.84
CA MET A 205 49.74 -21.67 -64.58
C MET A 205 48.79 -22.58 -63.81
N SER A 206 49.30 -23.59 -63.13
CA SER A 206 48.50 -24.48 -62.27
C SER A 206 47.89 -23.73 -61.08
N HIS A 207 48.60 -22.76 -60.51
CA HIS A 207 48.09 -21.88 -59.44
C HIS A 207 46.99 -20.94 -59.93
N GLU A 208 47.20 -20.27 -61.07
CA GLU A 208 46.18 -19.37 -61.64
C GLU A 208 44.95 -20.14 -62.15
N ALA A 209 45.14 -21.31 -62.75
CA ALA A 209 44.07 -22.23 -63.10
C ALA A 209 43.26 -22.63 -61.86
N ALA A 210 43.92 -22.79 -60.71
CA ALA A 210 43.24 -23.12 -59.46
C ALA A 210 42.28 -22.03 -58.99
N HIS A 211 42.66 -20.76 -59.14
CA HIS A 211 41.79 -19.63 -58.84
C HIS A 211 40.58 -19.58 -59.77
N TRP A 212 40.76 -19.87 -61.06
CA TRP A 212 39.68 -19.93 -62.04
C TRP A 212 38.67 -21.04 -61.71
N GLN A 213 39.14 -22.28 -61.57
CA GLN A 213 38.30 -23.44 -61.30
C GLN A 213 37.52 -23.33 -59.97
N ARG A 214 38.10 -22.63 -58.98
CA ARG A 214 37.45 -22.38 -57.68
C ARG A 214 36.55 -21.15 -57.66
N GLY A 215 36.47 -20.40 -58.76
CA GLY A 215 35.68 -19.18 -58.89
C GLY A 215 36.10 -18.08 -57.92
N ASP A 216 37.39 -17.98 -57.59
CA ASP A 216 37.89 -17.07 -56.56
C ASP A 216 37.60 -15.60 -56.88
N TRP A 217 37.51 -15.24 -58.17
CA TRP A 217 37.14 -13.90 -58.62
C TRP A 217 35.78 -13.44 -58.03
N LEU A 218 34.78 -14.32 -57.98
CA LEU A 218 33.45 -13.98 -57.46
C LEU A 218 33.52 -13.76 -55.95
N TRP A 219 34.20 -14.66 -55.24
CA TRP A 219 34.37 -14.55 -53.79
C TRP A 219 35.18 -13.33 -53.37
N GLN A 220 36.16 -12.92 -54.17
CA GLN A 220 36.87 -11.68 -53.94
C GLN A 220 35.94 -10.47 -54.06
N TRP A 221 35.07 -10.41 -55.08
CA TRP A 221 34.08 -9.35 -55.23
C TRP A 221 33.03 -9.35 -54.11
N LEU A 222 32.52 -10.52 -53.71
CA LEU A 222 31.60 -10.63 -52.58
C LEU A 222 32.25 -10.18 -51.27
N ALA A 223 33.52 -10.52 -51.04
CA ALA A 223 34.26 -10.05 -49.87
C ALA A 223 34.50 -8.54 -49.90
N GLN A 224 34.76 -7.95 -51.08
CA GLN A 224 34.84 -6.49 -51.21
C GLN A 224 33.49 -5.84 -50.90
N ALA A 225 32.39 -6.39 -51.42
CA ALA A 225 31.05 -5.88 -51.13
C ALA A 225 30.73 -5.95 -49.62
N ALA A 226 31.06 -7.06 -48.96
CA ALA A 226 30.89 -7.21 -47.51
C ALA A 226 31.72 -6.18 -46.74
N VAL A 227 32.99 -5.99 -47.09
CA VAL A 227 33.87 -5.00 -46.43
C VAL A 227 33.40 -3.56 -46.68
N CYS A 228 32.90 -3.24 -47.88
CA CYS A 228 32.34 -1.90 -48.16
C CYS A 228 31.05 -1.67 -47.39
N LEU A 229 30.19 -2.69 -47.28
CA LEU A 229 28.99 -2.60 -46.48
C LEU A 229 29.35 -2.39 -45.00
N TRP A 230 30.33 -3.10 -44.48
CA TRP A 230 30.77 -3.01 -43.09
C TRP A 230 32.03 -2.15 -42.92
N TRP A 231 32.10 -1.00 -43.61
CA TRP A 231 33.34 -0.22 -43.74
C TRP A 231 33.93 0.26 -42.40
N TRP A 232 33.09 0.54 -41.40
CA TRP A 232 33.53 0.94 -40.05
C TRP A 232 33.96 -0.24 -39.18
N GLN A 233 33.72 -1.49 -39.59
CA GLN A 233 33.81 -2.65 -38.73
C GLN A 233 35.17 -3.35 -38.93
N PRO A 234 36.13 -3.30 -37.98
CA PRO A 234 37.48 -3.79 -38.19
C PRO A 234 37.59 -5.30 -38.43
N LEU A 235 36.70 -6.09 -37.81
CA LEU A 235 36.67 -7.54 -37.95
C LEU A 235 36.26 -7.98 -39.38
N ALA A 236 35.46 -7.21 -40.11
CA ALA A 236 35.08 -7.48 -41.49
C ALA A 236 36.29 -7.32 -42.42
N TRP A 237 37.12 -6.29 -42.19
CA TRP A 237 38.40 -6.12 -42.87
C TRP A 237 39.36 -7.29 -42.60
N LEU A 238 39.45 -7.72 -41.34
CA LEU A 238 40.26 -8.89 -40.94
C LEU A 238 39.75 -10.17 -41.58
N ALA A 239 38.44 -10.37 -41.63
CA ALA A 239 37.82 -11.54 -42.25
C ALA A 239 38.07 -11.55 -43.78
N GLY A 240 38.00 -10.39 -44.44
CA GLY A 240 38.39 -10.26 -45.85
C GLY A 240 39.87 -10.53 -46.09
N LYS A 241 40.76 -10.15 -45.17
CA LYS A 241 42.19 -10.48 -45.21
C LYS A 241 42.41 -11.98 -45.02
N GLN A 242 41.73 -12.60 -44.06
CA GLN A 242 41.88 -14.04 -43.78
C GLN A 242 41.35 -14.89 -44.93
N LEU A 243 40.23 -14.50 -45.55
CA LEU A 243 39.72 -15.16 -46.76
C LEU A 243 40.76 -15.15 -47.90
N ARG A 244 41.48 -14.05 -48.09
CA ARG A 244 42.55 -13.97 -49.10
C ARG A 244 43.68 -14.94 -48.78
N VAL A 245 44.17 -14.95 -47.54
CA VAL A 245 45.24 -15.86 -47.10
C VAL A 245 44.86 -17.33 -47.29
N GLU A 246 43.65 -17.72 -46.86
CA GLU A 246 43.19 -19.11 -47.01
C GLU A 246 42.91 -19.48 -48.47
N THR A 247 42.52 -18.51 -49.30
CA THR A 247 42.34 -18.71 -50.74
C THR A 247 43.67 -18.96 -51.46
N GLU A 248 44.75 -18.25 -51.11
CA GLU A 248 46.09 -18.51 -51.64
C GLU A 248 46.59 -19.90 -51.23
N HIS A 249 46.43 -20.27 -49.96
CA HIS A 249 46.80 -21.62 -49.48
C HIS A 249 45.99 -22.72 -50.17
N ALA A 250 44.71 -22.48 -50.47
CA ALA A 250 43.87 -23.44 -51.16
C ALA A 250 44.21 -23.55 -52.66
N ALA A 251 44.68 -22.47 -53.29
CA ALA A 251 45.21 -22.51 -54.65
C ALA A 251 46.55 -23.26 -54.70
N ASP A 252 47.47 -22.98 -53.77
CA ASP A 252 48.73 -23.71 -53.61
C ASP A 252 48.50 -25.22 -53.38
N ASP A 253 47.57 -25.58 -52.48
CA ASP A 253 47.20 -26.97 -52.21
C ASP A 253 46.71 -27.69 -53.49
N MET A 254 45.98 -26.98 -54.36
CA MET A 254 45.41 -27.56 -55.58
C MET A 254 46.42 -27.63 -56.72
N ALA A 255 47.28 -26.62 -56.85
CA ALA A 255 48.40 -26.60 -57.79
C ALA A 255 49.39 -27.73 -57.49
N VAL A 256 49.68 -28.01 -56.21
CA VAL A 256 50.55 -29.13 -55.82
C VAL A 256 49.90 -30.50 -56.01
N THR A 257 48.58 -30.63 -55.93
CA THR A 257 47.92 -31.89 -56.32
C THR A 257 47.96 -32.15 -57.83
N GLY A 258 48.14 -31.11 -58.65
CA GLY A 258 48.30 -31.22 -60.10
C GLY A 258 49.76 -31.27 -60.58
N ALA A 259 50.72 -30.78 -59.80
CA ALA A 259 52.14 -30.83 -60.10
C ALA A 259 52.79 -32.11 -59.53
N GLU A 260 53.73 -32.69 -60.28
CA GLU A 260 54.32 -34.00 -59.95
C GLU A 260 55.07 -34.04 -58.61
N ASN A 261 55.56 -32.89 -58.08
CA ASN A 261 56.31 -32.82 -56.82
C ASN A 261 56.12 -31.50 -56.03
N ALA A 262 55.76 -31.58 -54.74
CA ALA A 262 55.59 -30.43 -53.84
C ALA A 262 56.88 -29.59 -53.57
N PRO A 263 58.08 -30.19 -53.44
CA PRO A 263 59.33 -29.42 -53.26
C PRO A 263 59.69 -28.55 -54.47
N ASP A 264 59.42 -29.02 -55.68
CA ASP A 264 59.73 -28.31 -56.91
C ASP A 264 58.80 -27.10 -57.09
N TYR A 265 57.52 -27.25 -56.73
CA TYR A 265 56.59 -26.13 -56.64
C TYR A 265 57.03 -25.10 -55.58
N ALA A 266 57.51 -25.54 -54.41
CA ALA A 266 58.04 -24.66 -53.37
C ALA A 266 59.24 -23.83 -53.88
N ARG A 267 60.13 -24.47 -54.65
CA ARG A 267 61.30 -23.82 -55.27
C ARG A 267 60.86 -22.78 -56.31
N ALA A 268 59.91 -23.12 -57.18
CA ALA A 268 59.34 -22.19 -58.15
C ALA A 268 58.73 -20.96 -57.47
N LEU A 269 58.00 -21.15 -56.37
CA LEU A 269 57.41 -20.05 -55.58
C LEU A 269 58.48 -19.09 -55.00
N VAL A 270 59.58 -19.64 -54.50
CA VAL A 270 60.71 -18.84 -53.96
C VAL A 270 61.43 -18.09 -55.08
N GLU A 271 61.64 -18.70 -56.24
CA GLU A 271 62.26 -18.05 -57.40
C GLU A 271 61.41 -16.89 -57.97
N ILE A 272 60.09 -17.02 -57.89
CA ILE A 272 59.15 -15.95 -58.26
C ILE A 272 59.26 -14.78 -57.27
N ALA A 273 59.28 -15.08 -55.97
CA ALA A 273 59.45 -14.06 -54.94
C ALA A 273 60.83 -13.36 -55.00
N ALA A 274 61.90 -14.10 -55.29
CA ALA A 274 63.26 -13.57 -55.40
C ALA A 274 63.44 -12.62 -56.60
N GLY A 275 62.71 -12.84 -57.69
CA GLY A 275 62.73 -12.00 -58.90
C GLY A 275 62.00 -10.66 -58.79
N MET A 276 61.29 -10.38 -57.68
CA MET A 276 60.53 -9.13 -57.51
C MET A 276 61.44 -7.94 -57.10
N PRO A 277 61.27 -6.74 -57.70
CA PRO A 277 62.03 -5.54 -57.33
C PRO A 277 61.85 -5.11 -55.87
N SER A 278 62.93 -4.68 -55.20
CA SER A 278 62.96 -4.33 -53.76
C SER A 278 61.97 -3.26 -53.34
N ARG A 279 61.65 -2.30 -54.22
CA ARG A 279 60.67 -1.21 -53.97
C ARG A 279 59.22 -1.72 -53.94
N MET A 280 58.95 -2.88 -54.55
CA MET A 280 57.64 -3.52 -54.59
C MET A 280 57.46 -4.59 -53.49
N ARG A 281 58.56 -4.95 -52.80
CA ARG A 281 58.54 -5.81 -51.59
C ARG A 281 57.97 -5.09 -50.34
N SER A 282 57.90 -3.76 -50.37
CA SER A 282 57.56 -2.93 -49.21
C SER A 282 56.63 -1.73 -49.50
N ALA A 283 56.29 -1.44 -50.76
CA ALA A 283 55.38 -0.35 -51.09
C ALA A 283 54.05 -0.87 -51.66
N THR A 284 53.02 -0.95 -50.80
CA THR A 284 51.64 -0.56 -51.10
C THR A 284 50.80 -0.66 -49.82
N GLY A 285 50.38 0.50 -49.32
CA GLY A 285 49.44 0.67 -48.18
C GLY A 285 48.02 0.19 -48.44
N VAL A 286 47.84 -0.73 -49.39
CA VAL A 286 46.65 -1.57 -49.56
C VAL A 286 47.20 -2.98 -49.61
N SER A 287 47.24 -3.63 -48.45
CA SER A 287 47.90 -4.92 -48.23
C SER A 287 47.32 -6.03 -49.12
N MET A 288 47.88 -6.21 -50.32
CA MET A 288 47.65 -7.39 -51.15
C MET A 288 48.87 -8.31 -51.26
N PHE A 289 50.10 -7.83 -51.06
CA PHE A 289 51.28 -8.70 -51.00
C PHE A 289 52.31 -8.13 -50.02
N GLY A 290 52.43 -8.74 -48.84
CA GLY A 290 53.49 -8.46 -47.87
C GLY A 290 54.52 -9.60 -47.85
N ASN A 291 55.79 -9.27 -47.59
CA ASN A 291 56.93 -10.20 -47.52
C ASN A 291 56.70 -11.46 -46.66
N ASP A 292 55.82 -11.41 -45.65
CA ASP A 292 55.49 -12.56 -44.79
C ASP A 292 54.68 -13.66 -45.52
N GLY A 293 54.00 -13.32 -46.62
CA GLY A 293 53.10 -14.22 -47.33
C GLY A 293 53.80 -15.41 -47.98
N VAL A 294 54.96 -15.20 -48.61
CA VAL A 294 55.71 -16.27 -49.29
C VAL A 294 56.25 -17.27 -48.28
N LYS A 295 56.83 -16.80 -47.16
CA LYS A 295 57.30 -17.65 -46.07
C LYS A 295 56.18 -18.53 -45.50
N HIS A 296 55.01 -17.94 -45.23
CA HIS A 296 53.86 -18.69 -44.74
C HIS A 296 53.31 -19.70 -45.76
N ARG A 297 53.31 -19.37 -47.06
CA ARG A 297 52.92 -20.30 -48.14
C ARG A 297 53.88 -21.49 -48.25
N VAL A 298 55.19 -21.26 -48.26
CA VAL A 298 56.20 -22.33 -48.26
C VAL A 298 56.09 -23.21 -47.00
N GLN A 299 55.94 -22.62 -45.81
CA GLN A 299 55.74 -23.38 -44.57
C GLN A 299 54.46 -24.21 -44.58
N ALA A 300 53.36 -23.67 -45.11
CA ALA A 300 52.11 -24.41 -45.27
C ALA A 300 52.25 -25.57 -46.26
N LEU A 301 53.02 -25.38 -47.32
CA LEU A 301 53.28 -26.40 -48.35
C LEU A 301 54.19 -27.54 -47.85
N ILE A 302 55.16 -27.25 -46.98
CA ILE A 302 56.04 -28.28 -46.39
C ILE A 302 55.28 -29.14 -45.37
N ARG A 303 54.25 -28.58 -44.71
CA ARG A 303 53.38 -29.36 -43.81
C ARG A 303 52.57 -30.36 -44.62
N ALA A 304 52.96 -31.64 -44.58
CA ALA A 304 52.26 -32.74 -45.22
C ALA A 304 50.85 -32.91 -44.62
N ASN A 305 49.86 -32.26 -45.23
CA ASN A 305 48.47 -32.36 -44.81
C ASN A 305 47.79 -33.49 -45.60
N ARG A 306 47.44 -34.59 -44.92
CA ARG A 306 46.75 -35.74 -45.51
C ARG A 306 45.38 -35.42 -46.12
N TRP A 307 44.85 -34.22 -45.88
CA TRP A 307 43.55 -33.76 -46.36
C TRP A 307 43.63 -32.83 -47.57
N ARG A 308 44.81 -32.59 -48.17
CA ARG A 308 45.00 -31.70 -49.34
C ARG A 308 43.95 -31.93 -50.43
N GLY A 309 43.40 -30.82 -50.94
CA GLY A 309 42.41 -30.83 -52.03
C GLY A 309 41.00 -31.35 -51.69
N ARG A 310 40.78 -32.04 -50.55
CA ARG A 310 39.49 -32.67 -50.21
C ARG A 310 38.85 -32.03 -48.98
N ILE A 311 37.52 -31.94 -49.00
CA ILE A 311 36.70 -31.63 -47.82
C ILE A 311 36.21 -32.98 -47.27
N GLY A 312 36.77 -33.45 -46.16
CA GLY A 312 36.32 -34.69 -45.54
C GLY A 312 34.93 -34.55 -44.90
N LEU A 313 34.22 -35.66 -44.70
CA LEU A 313 32.85 -35.69 -44.14
C LEU A 313 32.73 -34.90 -42.82
N GLY A 314 33.70 -35.06 -41.90
CA GLY A 314 33.73 -34.30 -40.65
C GLY A 314 33.92 -32.79 -40.82
N ALA A 315 34.59 -32.34 -41.89
CA ALA A 315 34.69 -30.92 -42.23
C ALA A 315 33.38 -30.41 -42.85
N MET A 316 32.64 -31.24 -43.59
CA MET A 316 31.30 -30.89 -44.10
C MET A 316 30.30 -30.72 -42.95
N LEU A 317 30.31 -31.62 -41.96
CA LEU A 317 29.46 -31.51 -40.76
C LEU A 317 29.79 -30.25 -39.95
N ALA A 318 31.08 -29.96 -39.73
CA ALA A 318 31.50 -28.72 -39.08
C ALA A 318 31.05 -27.48 -39.86
N LEU A 319 31.15 -27.50 -41.18
CA LEU A 319 30.70 -26.41 -42.04
C LEU A 319 29.17 -26.22 -41.99
N ALA A 320 28.41 -27.32 -41.95
CA ALA A 320 26.95 -27.30 -41.79
C ALA A 320 26.53 -26.74 -40.41
N LEU A 321 27.22 -27.12 -39.34
CA LEU A 321 26.98 -26.57 -37.99
C LEU A 321 27.31 -25.08 -37.93
N VAL A 322 28.39 -24.64 -38.57
CA VAL A 322 28.74 -23.22 -38.67
C VAL A 322 27.68 -22.47 -39.48
N ALA A 323 27.24 -23.01 -40.61
CA ALA A 323 26.16 -22.41 -41.40
C ALA A 323 24.86 -22.30 -40.59
N ALA A 324 24.50 -23.33 -39.83
CA ALA A 324 23.32 -23.32 -38.94
C ALA A 324 23.47 -22.30 -37.80
N ALA A 325 24.64 -22.20 -37.18
CA ALA A 325 24.90 -21.21 -36.13
C ALA A 325 24.86 -19.77 -36.67
N LEU A 326 25.41 -19.55 -37.87
CA LEU A 326 25.35 -18.26 -38.55
C LEU A 326 23.93 -17.90 -38.97
N ALA A 327 23.14 -18.87 -39.44
CA ALA A 327 21.73 -18.67 -39.77
C ALA A 327 20.89 -18.39 -38.51
N PHE A 328 21.14 -19.09 -37.41
CA PHE A 328 20.49 -18.83 -36.12
C PHE A 328 20.78 -17.42 -35.61
N LEU A 329 22.05 -17.00 -35.62
CA LEU A 329 22.46 -15.63 -35.24
C LEU A 329 21.86 -14.55 -36.16
N ALA A 330 21.56 -14.87 -37.42
CA ALA A 330 20.88 -13.96 -38.34
C ALA A 330 19.37 -13.85 -38.07
N VAL A 331 18.74 -14.91 -37.56
CA VAL A 331 17.27 -15.01 -37.35
C VAL A 331 16.84 -14.66 -35.92
N THR A 332 17.74 -14.72 -34.93
CA THR A 332 17.40 -14.36 -33.54
C THR A 332 16.91 -12.92 -33.45
N LYS A 333 15.60 -12.77 -33.32
CA LYS A 333 14.92 -11.53 -32.91
C LYS A 333 15.13 -11.37 -31.42
N VAL A 334 15.70 -10.24 -31.00
CA VAL A 334 15.73 -9.87 -29.59
C VAL A 334 14.90 -8.59 -29.46
N GLU A 335 13.65 -8.76 -29.02
CA GLU A 335 12.68 -7.69 -28.90
C GLU A 335 12.97 -6.83 -27.68
N PHE A 336 12.90 -5.51 -27.88
CA PHE A 336 12.94 -4.51 -26.82
C PHE A 336 11.58 -3.90 -26.73
N ILE A 337 10.93 -4.10 -25.60
CA ILE A 337 9.75 -3.34 -25.25
C ILE A 337 10.30 -2.09 -24.53
N PRO A 338 10.43 -0.93 -25.20
CA PRO A 338 10.72 0.30 -24.49
C PRO A 338 9.63 0.48 -23.45
N GLN A 339 9.98 0.43 -22.16
CA GLN A 339 9.04 0.86 -21.14
C GLN A 339 8.75 2.33 -21.43
N LYS A 340 7.50 2.60 -21.82
CA LYS A 340 7.01 3.97 -22.06
C LYS A 340 7.42 4.86 -20.88
N PRO A 341 7.74 6.14 -21.12
CA PRO A 341 8.16 7.04 -20.04
C PRO A 341 7.11 7.06 -18.95
N VAL A 342 7.51 6.62 -17.76
CA VAL A 342 6.64 6.57 -16.59
C VAL A 342 6.89 7.82 -15.76
N TYR A 343 5.82 8.57 -15.50
CA TYR A 343 5.84 9.78 -14.68
C TYR A 343 5.32 9.46 -13.28
N ARG A 344 5.95 10.07 -12.27
CA ARG A 344 5.54 9.93 -10.88
C ARG A 344 5.13 11.26 -10.29
N SER A 345 3.99 11.27 -9.60
CA SER A 345 3.52 12.39 -8.79
C SER A 345 3.37 11.94 -7.34
N LEU A 346 3.77 12.80 -6.41
CA LEU A 346 3.70 12.56 -4.97
C LEU A 346 2.71 13.53 -4.35
N ALA A 347 1.90 13.04 -3.43
CA ALA A 347 1.11 13.85 -2.52
C ALA A 347 1.32 13.40 -1.08
N LYS A 348 1.11 14.32 -0.13
CA LYS A 348 1.17 14.02 1.30
C LYS A 348 -0.16 14.28 1.95
N LEU A 349 -0.61 13.31 2.72
CA LEU A 349 -1.84 13.35 3.49
C LEU A 349 -1.51 13.15 4.97
N VAL A 350 -2.12 13.95 5.84
CA VAL A 350 -1.99 13.83 7.29
C VAL A 350 -3.31 13.28 7.81
N ALA A 351 -3.25 12.15 8.52
CA ALA A 351 -4.39 11.60 9.25
C ALA A 351 -4.05 11.56 10.74
N GLY A 352 -4.43 12.60 11.47
CA GLY A 352 -4.15 12.75 12.89
C GLY A 352 -5.38 12.52 13.75
N GLY A 353 -5.28 11.63 14.74
CA GLY A 353 -6.27 11.50 15.80
C GLY A 353 -5.74 11.92 17.16
N LYS A 354 -6.36 12.93 17.80
CA LYS A 354 -6.24 13.17 19.24
C LYS A 354 -7.29 12.34 19.97
N PHE A 355 -6.88 11.21 20.55
CA PHE A 355 -7.71 10.44 21.47
C PHE A 355 -7.03 10.38 22.85
N ALA A 356 -7.74 10.82 23.89
CA ALA A 356 -7.43 10.68 25.32
C ALA A 356 -8.55 9.78 25.89
N LEU A 357 -8.39 8.75 26.73
CA LEU A 357 -7.39 8.28 27.70
C LEU A 357 -7.50 6.74 27.86
N ASN A 358 -6.45 6.12 28.45
CA ASN A 358 -6.32 4.79 29.08
C ASN A 358 -5.91 3.55 28.23
N GLY A 359 -4.61 3.15 28.32
CA GLY A 359 -4.17 1.73 28.31
C GLY A 359 -3.21 1.27 27.20
N GLU A 360 -1.88 1.45 27.33
CA GLU A 360 -0.81 1.41 26.29
C GLU A 360 -0.75 0.21 25.30
N ALA A 361 -1.33 -0.94 25.61
CA ALA A 361 -1.24 -2.13 24.73
C ALA A 361 -2.31 -2.18 23.63
N ALA A 362 -3.52 -1.66 23.87
CA ALA A 362 -4.61 -1.64 22.86
C ALA A 362 -4.42 -0.56 21.78
N TRP A 363 -3.47 0.38 21.98
CA TRP A 363 -3.28 1.54 21.10
C TRP A 363 -2.64 1.20 19.77
N LYS A 364 -1.70 0.25 19.73
CA LYS A 364 -0.98 -0.07 18.49
C LYS A 364 -1.87 -0.79 17.48
N GLU A 365 -2.71 -1.70 17.95
CA GLU A 365 -3.60 -2.51 17.09
C GLU A 365 -4.69 -1.63 16.45
N ILE A 366 -5.36 -0.78 17.24
CA ILE A 366 -6.40 0.15 16.74
C ILE A 366 -5.83 1.20 15.76
N LEU A 367 -4.63 1.73 16.03
CA LEU A 367 -3.96 2.68 15.10
C LEU A 367 -3.53 1.99 13.81
N GLN A 368 -3.05 0.75 13.90
CA GLN A 368 -2.63 -0.03 12.74
C GLN A 368 -3.84 -0.40 11.87
N ASP A 369 -4.98 -0.75 12.46
CA ASP A 369 -6.23 -1.02 11.74
C ASP A 369 -6.80 0.25 11.08
N PHE A 370 -6.75 1.38 11.77
CA PHE A 370 -7.18 2.68 11.22
C PHE A 370 -6.34 3.11 10.02
N TYR A 371 -5.01 3.05 10.13
CA TYR A 371 -4.11 3.41 9.05
C TYR A 371 -4.12 2.40 7.90
N GLY A 372 -4.28 1.10 8.19
CA GLY A 372 -4.49 0.06 7.19
C GLY A 372 -5.76 0.29 6.37
N THR A 373 -6.86 0.67 7.04
CA THR A 373 -8.13 0.99 6.38
C THR A 373 -8.00 2.19 5.43
N ILE A 374 -7.23 3.22 5.79
CA ILE A 374 -6.98 4.38 4.92
C ILE A 374 -6.22 3.96 3.66
N ILE A 375 -5.16 3.15 3.82
CA ILE A 375 -4.36 2.63 2.70
C ILE A 375 -5.23 1.82 1.76
N GLU A 376 -5.98 0.84 2.29
CA GLU A 376 -6.85 -0.03 1.51
C GLU A 376 -7.97 0.76 0.80
N THR A 377 -8.54 1.77 1.45
CA THR A 377 -9.59 2.61 0.85
C THR A 377 -9.06 3.43 -0.32
N ILE A 378 -7.88 4.06 -0.18
CA ILE A 378 -7.27 4.87 -1.26
C ILE A 378 -6.84 3.96 -2.43
N GLU A 379 -6.34 2.76 -2.15
CA GLU A 379 -5.92 1.79 -3.17
C GLU A 379 -7.10 1.03 -3.80
N SER A 380 -8.30 1.10 -3.22
CA SER A 380 -9.48 0.40 -3.70
C SER A 380 -9.88 0.78 -5.14
N ALA A 381 -10.34 -0.20 -5.90
CA ALA A 381 -10.77 0.00 -7.29
C ALA A 381 -11.94 1.00 -7.42
N GLU A 382 -12.85 1.04 -6.43
CA GLU A 382 -13.98 1.97 -6.40
C GLU A 382 -13.51 3.42 -6.26
N MET A 383 -12.55 3.69 -5.36
CA MET A 383 -12.00 5.03 -5.17
C MET A 383 -11.28 5.53 -6.42
N GLN A 384 -10.49 4.65 -7.04
CA GLN A 384 -9.83 4.95 -8.30
C GLN A 384 -10.83 5.22 -9.43
N GLN A 385 -11.95 4.50 -9.46
CA GLN A 385 -12.99 4.72 -10.46
C GLN A 385 -13.67 6.08 -10.30
N LYS A 386 -14.05 6.46 -9.08
CA LYS A 386 -14.62 7.79 -8.80
C LYS A 386 -13.65 8.91 -9.16
N ALA A 387 -12.36 8.72 -8.86
CA ALA A 387 -11.32 9.66 -9.29
C ALA A 387 -11.25 9.78 -10.83
N ARG A 388 -11.33 8.67 -11.57
CA ARG A 388 -11.38 8.68 -13.05
C ARG A 388 -12.59 9.44 -13.58
N GLU A 389 -13.77 9.19 -13.01
CA GLU A 389 -15.01 9.86 -13.39
C GLU A 389 -14.96 11.36 -13.09
N ARG A 390 -14.35 11.77 -11.97
CA ARG A 390 -14.12 13.18 -11.65
C ARG A 390 -13.17 13.85 -12.65
N VAL A 391 -12.08 13.18 -13.02
CA VAL A 391 -11.14 13.71 -14.03
C VAL A 391 -11.81 13.82 -15.39
N SER A 392 -12.58 12.81 -15.83
CA SER A 392 -13.27 12.87 -17.12
C SER A 392 -14.35 13.96 -17.17
N ALA A 393 -14.99 14.26 -16.04
CA ALA A 393 -15.96 15.34 -15.92
C ALA A 393 -15.32 16.74 -15.95
N LEU A 394 -14.14 16.92 -15.34
CA LEU A 394 -13.47 18.22 -15.22
C LEU A 394 -12.48 18.51 -16.38
N HIS A 395 -11.93 17.46 -16.99
CA HIS A 395 -10.88 17.53 -18.01
C HIS A 395 -11.17 16.53 -19.15
N SER A 396 -12.17 16.85 -19.97
CA SER A 396 -12.59 16.01 -21.12
C SER A 396 -11.56 15.94 -22.25
N ASP A 397 -10.51 16.75 -22.19
CA ASP A 397 -9.42 16.86 -23.16
C ASP A 397 -8.26 15.87 -22.91
N LEU A 398 -8.20 15.24 -21.74
CA LEU A 398 -7.13 14.30 -21.37
C LEU A 398 -7.48 12.86 -21.76
N LYS A 399 -6.51 12.14 -22.33
CA LYS A 399 -6.67 10.71 -22.65
C LYS A 399 -6.56 9.86 -21.40
N HIS A 400 -7.53 8.96 -21.24
CA HIS A 400 -7.53 7.99 -20.16
C HIS A 400 -6.31 7.05 -20.26
N THR A 401 -5.58 6.92 -19.16
CA THR A 401 -4.42 6.04 -19.02
C THR A 401 -4.53 5.28 -17.70
N ASP A 402 -4.10 4.02 -17.69
CA ASP A 402 -4.01 3.23 -16.47
C ASP A 402 -2.96 3.81 -15.52
N MET A 403 -3.27 3.79 -14.23
CA MET A 403 -2.45 4.39 -13.18
C MET A 403 -2.22 3.42 -12.03
N GLU A 404 -0.96 3.28 -11.63
CA GLU A 404 -0.59 2.54 -10.43
C GLU A 404 -0.50 3.52 -9.26
N ILE A 405 -1.26 3.25 -8.20
CA ILE A 405 -1.24 4.00 -6.95
C ILE A 405 -0.58 3.14 -5.88
N ARG A 406 0.30 3.76 -5.08
CA ARG A 406 0.84 3.16 -3.86
C ARG A 406 0.75 4.14 -2.71
N VAL A 407 0.30 3.66 -1.57
CA VAL A 407 0.24 4.46 -0.35
C VAL A 407 1.19 3.87 0.69
N ALA A 408 2.04 4.72 1.25
CA ALA A 408 2.97 4.33 2.31
C ALA A 408 2.87 5.28 3.49
N GLN A 409 2.68 4.72 4.68
CA GLN A 409 2.81 5.47 5.91
C GLN A 409 4.29 5.68 6.25
N THR A 410 4.67 6.90 6.63
CA THR A 410 6.01 7.16 7.17
C THR A 410 6.10 6.58 8.58
N LYS A 411 7.06 5.69 8.85
CA LYS A 411 7.19 5.05 10.18
C LYS A 411 7.18 6.06 11.33
N GLY A 412 6.31 5.84 12.31
CA GLY A 412 6.19 6.68 13.50
C GLY A 412 5.50 8.03 13.27
N SER A 413 4.86 8.25 12.12
CA SER A 413 4.17 9.49 11.79
C SER A 413 2.74 9.26 11.28
N ALA A 414 1.90 10.28 11.43
CA ALA A 414 0.54 10.38 10.88
C ALA A 414 0.52 10.79 9.40
N ILE A 415 1.68 10.80 8.73
CA ILE A 415 1.87 11.24 7.34
C ILE A 415 1.88 10.04 6.40
N PHE A 416 0.99 10.10 5.41
CA PHE A 416 0.87 9.18 4.29
C PHE A 416 1.45 9.82 3.04
N ASN A 417 2.39 9.11 2.43
CA ASN A 417 2.90 9.44 1.11
C ASN A 417 2.11 8.64 0.08
N ILE A 418 1.44 9.34 -0.82
CA ILE A 418 0.65 8.75 -1.90
C ILE A 418 1.40 8.98 -3.20
N LEU A 419 1.75 7.90 -3.87
CA LEU A 419 2.51 7.91 -5.11
C LEU A 419 1.62 7.44 -6.24
N ALA A 420 1.45 8.29 -7.26
CA ALA A 420 0.77 7.93 -8.50
C ALA A 420 1.79 7.79 -9.64
N THR A 421 1.62 6.75 -10.44
CA THR A 421 2.52 6.37 -11.52
C THR A 421 1.73 6.17 -12.81
N GLY A 422 2.04 6.91 -13.89
CA GLY A 422 1.30 6.87 -15.16
C GLY A 422 2.11 7.31 -16.38
N GLU A 423 1.53 7.13 -17.59
CA GLU A 423 2.22 7.43 -18.86
C GLU A 423 2.16 8.91 -19.28
N ASP A 424 1.17 9.68 -18.81
CA ASP A 424 1.02 11.11 -19.12
C ASP A 424 1.27 11.95 -17.85
N PRO A 425 2.21 12.93 -17.88
CA PRO A 425 2.55 13.74 -16.73
C PRO A 425 1.39 14.62 -16.23
N LYS A 426 0.61 15.22 -17.14
CA LYS A 426 -0.51 16.10 -16.76
C LYS A 426 -1.65 15.29 -16.18
N TYR A 427 -1.99 14.18 -16.83
CA TYR A 427 -3.02 13.27 -16.34
C TYR A 427 -2.64 12.70 -14.96
N THR A 428 -1.38 12.29 -14.77
CA THR A 428 -0.89 11.71 -13.50
C THR A 428 -1.07 12.66 -12.32
N GLN A 429 -0.75 13.93 -12.49
CA GLN A 429 -0.90 14.93 -11.43
C GLN A 429 -2.38 15.25 -11.13
N ILE A 430 -3.18 15.45 -12.19
CA ILE A 430 -4.61 15.79 -12.06
C ILE A 430 -5.39 14.64 -11.43
N PHE A 431 -5.10 13.41 -11.85
CA PHE A 431 -5.70 12.21 -11.28
C PHE A 431 -5.37 12.03 -9.80
N LEU A 432 -4.11 12.25 -9.40
CA LEU A 432 -3.76 12.18 -7.98
C LEU A 432 -4.49 13.25 -7.15
N ASN A 433 -4.64 14.48 -7.66
CA ASN A 433 -5.44 15.50 -6.97
C ASN A 433 -6.92 15.12 -6.88
N ALA A 434 -7.51 14.59 -7.96
CA ALA A 434 -8.89 14.13 -7.98
C ALA A 434 -9.13 12.98 -6.99
N LEU A 435 -8.18 12.03 -6.89
CA LEU A 435 -8.22 10.93 -5.94
C LEU A 435 -8.25 11.44 -4.49
N LEU A 436 -7.42 12.44 -4.16
CA LEU A 436 -7.42 13.05 -2.83
C LEU A 436 -8.74 13.77 -2.54
N ASP A 437 -9.29 14.50 -3.51
CA ASP A 437 -10.57 15.20 -3.34
C ASP A 437 -11.73 14.22 -3.11
N GLU A 438 -11.81 13.15 -3.90
CA GLU A 438 -12.82 12.09 -3.72
C GLU A 438 -12.66 11.37 -2.39
N PHE A 439 -11.42 11.12 -1.95
CA PHE A 439 -11.18 10.51 -0.65
C PHE A 439 -11.64 11.42 0.51
N ILE A 440 -11.34 12.72 0.45
CA ILE A 440 -11.81 13.68 1.46
C ILE A 440 -13.35 13.77 1.44
N ALA A 441 -13.96 13.84 0.26
CA ALA A 441 -15.42 13.86 0.11
C ALA A 441 -16.07 12.58 0.66
N PHE A 442 -15.49 11.41 0.37
CA PHE A 442 -15.94 10.13 0.91
C PHE A 442 -15.89 10.12 2.44
N ARG A 443 -14.76 10.55 3.03
CA ARG A 443 -14.61 10.63 4.49
C ARG A 443 -15.60 11.61 5.11
N GLN A 444 -15.84 12.75 4.47
CA GLN A 444 -16.86 13.70 4.91
C GLN A 444 -18.25 13.06 4.88
N SER A 445 -18.61 12.32 3.82
CA SER A 445 -19.91 11.64 3.72
C SER A 445 -20.11 10.57 4.82
N ILE A 446 -19.07 9.79 5.15
CA ILE A 446 -19.12 8.81 6.24
C ILE A 446 -19.30 9.50 7.59
N ARG A 447 -18.63 10.64 7.79
CA ARG A 447 -18.79 11.46 9.01
C ARG A 447 -20.23 11.97 9.11
N GLU A 448 -20.78 12.54 8.04
CA GLU A 448 -22.15 13.06 8.01
C GLU A 448 -23.19 11.95 8.25
N GLN A 449 -23.03 10.77 7.65
CA GLN A 449 -23.92 9.63 7.89
C GLN A 449 -23.84 9.12 9.33
N THR A 450 -22.63 9.03 9.88
CA THR A 450 -22.43 8.58 11.26
C THR A 450 -23.03 9.60 12.23
N GLN A 451 -22.77 10.89 12.02
CA GLN A 451 -23.38 11.98 12.80
C GLN A 451 -24.90 11.94 12.71
N GLY A 452 -25.48 11.75 11.52
CA GLY A 452 -26.92 11.65 11.32
C GLY A 452 -27.54 10.48 12.10
N LYS A 453 -26.91 9.30 12.06
CA LYS A 453 -27.38 8.12 12.81
C LYS A 453 -27.33 8.36 14.33
N VAL A 454 -26.22 8.84 14.86
CA VAL A 454 -26.09 9.04 16.31
C VAL A 454 -27.01 10.17 16.80
N LEU A 455 -27.15 11.26 16.02
CA LEU A 455 -28.12 12.31 16.31
C LEU A 455 -29.56 11.78 16.32
N SER A 456 -29.92 10.90 15.38
CA SER A 456 -31.26 10.30 15.33
C SER A 456 -31.57 9.46 16.58
N ILE A 457 -30.60 8.67 17.05
CA ILE A 457 -30.73 7.88 18.27
C ILE A 457 -30.88 8.80 19.48
N PHE A 458 -30.07 9.87 19.55
CA PHE A 458 -30.15 10.85 20.62
C PHE A 458 -31.50 11.57 20.64
N LEU A 459 -31.98 12.05 19.49
CA LEU A 459 -33.29 12.71 19.36
C LEU A 459 -34.44 11.78 19.77
N GLN A 460 -34.39 10.50 19.40
CA GLN A 460 -35.38 9.51 19.84
C GLN A 460 -35.39 9.37 21.37
N GLU A 461 -34.22 9.33 22.00
CA GLU A 461 -34.13 9.25 23.46
C GLU A 461 -34.64 10.53 24.13
N VAL A 462 -34.35 11.72 23.57
CA VAL A 462 -34.90 13.00 24.04
C VAL A 462 -36.42 13.00 24.00
N VAL A 463 -37.02 12.62 22.86
CA VAL A 463 -38.49 12.55 22.71
C VAL A 463 -39.10 11.56 23.70
N LYS A 464 -38.46 10.41 23.90
CA LYS A 464 -38.91 9.40 24.86
C LYS A 464 -38.89 9.94 26.29
N LYS A 465 -37.82 10.63 26.70
CA LYS A 465 -37.71 11.25 28.03
C LYS A 465 -38.68 12.43 28.20
N GLN A 466 -38.87 13.24 27.17
CA GLN A 466 -39.87 14.30 27.16
C GLN A 466 -41.27 13.74 27.43
N LYS A 467 -41.67 12.70 26.68
CA LYS A 467 -42.97 12.07 26.86
C LYS A 467 -43.16 11.52 28.28
N VAL A 468 -42.14 10.85 28.83
CA VAL A 468 -42.21 10.34 30.22
C VAL A 468 -42.35 11.50 31.21
N MET A 469 -41.67 12.62 31.00
CA MET A 469 -41.80 13.80 31.85
C MET A 469 -43.19 14.42 31.75
N GLU A 470 -43.74 14.56 30.53
CA GLU A 470 -45.10 15.05 30.29
C GLU A 470 -46.15 14.13 30.94
N ASP A 471 -46.07 12.82 30.73
CA ASP A 471 -47.00 11.84 31.33
C ASP A 471 -47.01 11.91 32.87
N LYS A 472 -45.83 12.16 33.49
CA LYS A 472 -45.70 12.31 34.95
C LYS A 472 -46.22 13.65 35.44
N ASN A 473 -45.93 14.73 34.71
CA ASN A 473 -46.44 16.06 35.02
C ASN A 473 -47.98 16.11 34.91
N ASP A 474 -48.56 15.51 33.87
CA ASP A 474 -50.00 15.38 33.70
C ASP A 474 -50.66 14.60 34.84
N ALA A 475 -50.01 13.52 35.31
CA ALA A 475 -50.49 12.75 36.46
C ALA A 475 -50.48 13.60 37.74
N LEU A 476 -49.42 14.38 37.97
CA LEU A 476 -49.33 15.30 39.10
C LEU A 476 -50.38 16.41 39.03
N GLU A 477 -50.56 17.04 37.86
CA GLU A 477 -51.57 18.09 37.64
C GLU A 477 -52.98 17.57 37.84
N LYS A 478 -53.31 16.38 37.30
CA LYS A 478 -54.62 15.74 37.52
C LYS A 478 -54.85 15.45 39.00
N PHE A 479 -53.83 14.99 39.72
CA PHE A 479 -53.92 14.75 41.16
C PHE A 479 -54.14 16.05 41.95
N GLN A 480 -53.39 17.11 41.63
CA GLN A 480 -53.54 18.43 42.26
C GLN A 480 -54.88 19.11 41.92
N ALA A 481 -55.42 18.88 40.73
CA ALA A 481 -56.73 19.39 40.34
C ALA A 481 -57.87 18.64 41.07
N ALA A 482 -57.72 17.33 41.28
CA ALA A 482 -58.69 16.52 42.01
C ALA A 482 -58.68 16.78 43.52
N HIS A 483 -57.54 17.22 44.07
CA HIS A 483 -57.32 17.36 45.50
C HIS A 483 -56.76 18.75 45.85
N ASN A 484 -57.47 19.53 46.67
CA ASN A 484 -56.94 20.79 47.18
C ASN A 484 -55.80 20.55 48.19
N VAL A 485 -54.56 20.60 47.71
CA VAL A 485 -53.34 20.29 48.49
C VAL A 485 -53.19 21.16 49.74
N LEU A 486 -53.55 22.44 49.67
CA LEU A 486 -53.44 23.35 50.80
C LEU A 486 -54.46 22.99 51.89
N ALA A 487 -55.69 22.64 51.48
CA ALA A 487 -56.69 22.13 52.41
C ALA A 487 -56.23 20.82 53.04
N LEU A 488 -55.77 19.84 52.25
CA LEU A 488 -55.30 18.55 52.77
C LEU A 488 -54.18 18.65 53.81
N THR A 489 -53.22 19.56 53.60
CA THR A 489 -52.09 19.73 54.52
C THR A 489 -52.55 20.36 55.84
N ASN A 490 -53.43 21.36 55.76
CA ASN A 490 -54.02 22.00 56.93
C ASN A 490 -54.95 21.00 57.67
N ASP A 491 -55.84 20.33 56.95
CA ASP A 491 -56.79 19.35 57.48
C ASP A 491 -56.06 18.18 58.17
N ASN A 492 -54.95 17.70 57.60
CA ASN A 492 -54.15 16.63 58.23
C ASN A 492 -53.48 17.10 59.53
N ASN A 493 -52.94 18.32 59.54
CA ASN A 493 -52.32 18.90 60.73
C ASN A 493 -53.37 19.20 61.82
N GLU A 494 -54.52 19.74 61.44
CA GLU A 494 -55.65 20.00 62.32
C GLU A 494 -56.21 18.70 62.90
N ALA A 495 -56.39 17.66 62.08
CA ALA A 495 -56.81 16.33 62.54
C ALA A 495 -55.81 15.72 63.53
N ALA A 496 -54.50 15.88 63.30
CA ALA A 496 -53.48 15.39 64.22
C ALA A 496 -53.49 16.12 65.58
N VAL A 497 -53.66 17.45 65.56
CA VAL A 497 -53.79 18.25 66.79
C VAL A 497 -55.08 17.90 67.53
N HIS A 498 -56.19 17.77 66.82
CA HIS A 498 -57.48 17.42 67.40
C HIS A 498 -57.45 16.01 68.02
N LEU A 499 -56.86 15.04 67.34
CA LEU A 499 -56.66 13.68 67.85
C LEU A 499 -55.81 13.66 69.12
N SER A 500 -54.77 14.50 69.19
CA SER A 500 -53.97 14.67 70.41
C SER A 500 -54.80 15.19 71.59
N GLU A 501 -55.66 16.18 71.36
CA GLU A 501 -56.53 16.76 72.38
C GLU A 501 -57.62 15.78 72.83
N LEU A 502 -58.29 15.09 71.90
CA LEU A 502 -59.26 14.04 72.23
C LEU A 502 -58.60 12.90 73.02
N SER A 503 -57.40 12.47 72.62
CA SER A 503 -56.64 11.45 73.36
C SER A 503 -56.26 11.91 74.77
N LYS A 504 -56.00 13.20 74.96
CA LYS A 504 -55.73 13.78 76.28
C LYS A 504 -56.98 13.78 77.16
N GLN A 505 -58.13 14.15 76.60
CA GLN A 505 -59.43 14.07 77.29
C GLN A 505 -59.76 12.62 77.67
N GLN A 506 -59.50 11.67 76.77
CA GLN A 506 -59.73 10.23 76.98
C GLN A 506 -58.92 9.72 78.18
N ARG A 507 -57.61 10.05 78.22
CA ARG A 507 -56.75 9.71 79.36
C ARG A 507 -57.26 10.31 80.67
N GLY A 508 -57.73 11.55 80.64
CA GLY A 508 -58.29 12.22 81.82
C GLY A 508 -59.56 11.52 82.33
N ILE A 509 -60.50 11.20 81.45
CA ILE A 509 -61.74 10.48 81.80
C ILE A 509 -61.43 9.07 82.30
N MET A 510 -60.53 8.35 81.62
CA MET A 510 -60.11 7.01 82.02
C MET A 510 -59.46 6.99 83.41
N SER A 511 -58.62 7.99 83.72
CA SER A 511 -58.08 8.18 85.07
C SER A 511 -59.21 8.40 86.09
N ALA A 512 -60.14 9.32 85.82
CA ALA A 512 -61.25 9.60 86.73
C ALA A 512 -62.18 8.38 86.96
N ILE A 513 -62.40 7.55 85.93
CA ILE A 513 -63.13 6.29 86.07
C ILE A 513 -62.36 5.31 86.95
N ASN A 514 -61.04 5.22 86.78
CA ASN A 514 -60.19 4.33 87.57
C ASN A 514 -60.16 4.77 89.05
N ASP A 515 -60.04 6.07 89.32
CA ASP A 515 -60.07 6.64 90.66
C ASP A 515 -61.43 6.34 91.33
N LEU A 516 -62.55 6.58 90.64
CA LEU A 516 -63.88 6.23 91.13
C LEU A 516 -64.05 4.72 91.38
N LYS A 517 -63.39 3.87 90.58
CA LYS A 517 -63.45 2.42 90.76
C LYS A 517 -62.71 2.01 92.03
N LEU A 518 -61.54 2.59 92.29
CA LEU A 518 -60.78 2.39 93.53
C LEU A 518 -61.59 2.85 94.75
N ASP A 519 -62.19 4.04 94.68
CA ASP A 519 -63.05 4.58 95.75
C ASP A 519 -64.28 3.70 96.03
N MET A 520 -64.82 3.03 95.00
CA MET A 520 -65.94 2.10 95.16
C MET A 520 -65.55 0.73 95.73
N GLU A 521 -64.31 0.28 95.48
CA GLU A 521 -63.77 -0.99 96.02
C GLU A 521 -63.53 -0.88 97.53
N ASP A 522 -63.02 0.28 98.01
CA ASP A 522 -62.86 0.58 99.43
C ASP A 522 -63.56 1.90 99.83
N ILE A 523 -64.87 1.80 100.03
CA ILE A 523 -65.69 2.95 100.43
C ILE A 523 -65.32 3.46 101.82
N GLN A 524 -64.79 2.60 102.71
CA GLN A 524 -64.36 3.05 104.02
C GLN A 524 -63.12 3.95 103.92
N ALA A 525 -62.18 3.61 103.05
CA ALA A 525 -61.03 4.46 102.74
C ALA A 525 -61.46 5.77 102.06
N ALA A 526 -62.36 5.73 101.07
CA ALA A 526 -62.83 6.92 100.36
C ALA A 526 -63.55 7.91 101.28
N VAL A 527 -64.29 7.39 102.24
CA VAL A 527 -65.04 8.18 103.21
C VAL A 527 -64.14 8.70 104.35
N ALA A 528 -63.10 7.95 104.72
CA ALA A 528 -62.05 8.44 105.62
C ALA A 528 -61.24 9.59 104.97
N ASP A 529 -60.93 9.47 103.69
CA ASP A 529 -60.32 10.53 102.90
C ASP A 529 -61.24 11.77 102.83
N ALA A 530 -62.55 11.60 102.63
CA ALA A 530 -63.51 12.71 102.67
C ALA A 530 -63.49 13.47 104.01
N GLU A 531 -63.37 12.78 105.14
CA GLU A 531 -63.21 13.42 106.44
C GLU A 531 -61.88 14.18 106.59
N GLU A 532 -60.80 13.65 106.02
CA GLU A 532 -59.49 14.31 106.01
C GLU A 532 -59.51 15.57 105.12
N ARG A 533 -60.15 15.48 103.95
CA ARG A 533 -60.45 16.60 103.06
C ARG A 533 -61.29 17.68 103.75
N ALA A 534 -62.29 17.30 104.55
CA ALA A 534 -63.09 18.24 105.34
C ALA A 534 -62.25 19.00 106.36
N LYS A 535 -61.32 18.31 107.06
CA LYS A 535 -60.38 18.96 107.99
C LYS A 535 -59.41 19.90 107.27
N ALA A 536 -59.01 19.55 106.05
CA ALA A 536 -58.14 20.37 105.20
C ALA A 536 -58.87 21.56 104.53
N GLY A 537 -60.18 21.73 104.77
CA GLY A 537 -60.99 22.79 104.17
C GLY A 537 -61.22 22.64 102.66
N GLN A 538 -61.08 21.42 102.12
CA GLN A 538 -61.33 21.15 100.72
C GLN A 538 -62.84 21.05 100.44
N PRO A 539 -63.28 21.22 99.17
CA PRO A 539 -64.69 21.09 98.81
C PRO A 539 -65.20 19.65 98.97
N LEU A 540 -66.34 19.48 99.64
CA LEU A 540 -67.05 18.20 99.75
C LEU A 540 -68.35 18.25 98.94
N THR A 541 -68.79 17.10 98.45
CA THR A 541 -70.17 16.97 97.94
C THR A 541 -71.18 17.15 99.07
N SER A 542 -72.44 17.44 98.72
CA SER A 542 -73.50 17.59 99.73
C SER A 542 -73.63 16.32 100.59
N VAL A 543 -73.54 15.14 99.96
CA VAL A 543 -73.66 13.85 100.66
C VAL A 543 -72.42 13.54 101.48
N GLU A 544 -71.21 13.83 101.00
CA GLU A 544 -70.00 13.68 101.84
C GLU A 544 -70.04 14.66 103.02
N THR A 545 -70.57 15.87 102.85
CA THR A 545 -70.74 16.85 103.94
C THR A 545 -71.71 16.33 105.00
N ASP A 546 -72.86 15.80 104.57
CA ASP A 546 -73.85 15.21 105.46
C ASP A 546 -73.30 13.97 106.16
N TYR A 547 -72.49 13.16 105.47
CA TYR A 547 -71.77 12.05 106.07
C TYR A 547 -70.77 12.51 107.13
N VAL A 548 -69.90 13.48 106.82
CA VAL A 548 -68.88 13.97 107.77
C VAL A 548 -69.54 14.54 109.02
N LYS A 549 -70.67 15.25 108.87
CA LYS A 549 -71.48 15.70 110.00
C LYS A 549 -72.01 14.52 110.81
N ALA A 550 -72.68 13.56 110.18
CA ALA A 550 -73.20 12.37 110.85
C ALA A 550 -72.10 11.55 111.56
N ALA A 551 -70.91 11.43 110.95
CA ALA A 551 -69.75 10.77 111.54
C ALA A 551 -69.20 11.53 112.75
N SER A 552 -69.16 12.87 112.70
CA SER A 552 -68.76 13.72 113.83
C SER A 552 -69.77 13.63 114.98
N GLU A 553 -71.06 13.59 114.68
CA GLU A 553 -72.14 13.41 115.66
C GLU A 553 -72.04 12.04 116.32
N LEU A 554 -71.87 10.97 115.54
CA LEU A 554 -71.68 9.61 116.06
C LEU A 554 -70.44 9.51 116.95
N ARG A 555 -69.33 10.18 116.61
CA ARG A 555 -68.14 10.26 117.48
C ARG A 555 -68.43 10.97 118.79
N SER A 556 -69.14 12.08 118.75
CA SER A 556 -69.52 12.83 119.95
C SER A 556 -70.45 12.01 120.86
N LEU A 557 -71.40 11.27 120.27
CA LEU A 557 -72.29 10.34 120.97
C LEU A 557 -71.53 9.14 121.53
N ALA A 558 -70.58 8.58 120.80
CA ALA A 558 -69.71 7.50 121.28
C ALA A 558 -68.81 7.94 122.45
N GLN A 559 -68.28 9.17 122.40
CA GLN A 559 -67.53 9.76 123.52
C GLN A 559 -68.43 10.02 124.73
N LYS A 560 -69.67 10.45 124.51
CA LYS A 560 -70.68 10.62 125.56
C LYS A 560 -71.09 9.27 126.17
N HIS A 561 -71.24 8.22 125.36
CA HIS A 561 -71.50 6.85 125.83
C HIS A 561 -70.33 6.31 126.65
N SER A 562 -69.08 6.48 126.19
CA SER A 562 -67.90 5.99 126.93
C SER A 562 -67.70 6.70 128.27
N THR A 563 -67.97 8.00 128.33
CA THR A 563 -67.94 8.76 129.59
C THR A 563 -69.07 8.33 130.53
N MET A 564 -70.28 8.07 130.03
CA MET A 564 -71.39 7.57 130.85
C MET A 564 -71.17 6.14 131.38
N LEU A 565 -70.47 5.28 130.65
CA LEU A 565 -70.09 3.94 131.12
C LEU A 565 -69.17 3.96 132.36
N THR A 566 -68.46 5.06 132.64
CA THR A 566 -67.64 5.20 133.86
C THR A 566 -68.47 5.40 135.14
N GLY A 567 -69.72 5.88 135.01
CA GLY A 567 -70.59 6.18 136.15
C GLY A 567 -71.85 5.31 136.25
N PHE A 568 -72.33 4.74 135.14
CA PHE A 568 -73.60 3.99 135.09
C PHE A 568 -73.39 2.50 134.77
N LYS A 569 -74.18 1.63 135.41
CA LYS A 569 -74.17 0.18 135.14
C LYS A 569 -74.82 -0.14 133.77
N PRO A 570 -74.38 -1.21 133.06
CA PRO A 570 -74.96 -1.62 131.78
C PRO A 570 -76.48 -1.85 131.91
N GLY A 571 -77.28 -1.19 131.07
CA GLY A 571 -78.75 -1.27 131.08
C GLY A 571 -79.50 -0.11 131.75
N HIS A 572 -78.83 0.98 132.15
CA HIS A 572 -79.48 2.17 132.71
C HIS A 572 -80.36 2.91 131.67
N PRO A 573 -81.55 3.44 132.03
CA PRO A 573 -82.48 4.05 131.07
C PRO A 573 -81.89 5.21 130.25
N GLU A 574 -80.99 6.02 130.82
CA GLU A 574 -80.29 7.08 130.06
C GLU A 574 -79.19 6.54 129.14
N LEU A 575 -78.56 5.42 129.50
CA LEU A 575 -77.55 4.75 128.67
C LEU A 575 -78.22 4.12 127.43
N ALA A 576 -79.38 3.48 127.62
CA ALA A 576 -80.18 2.91 126.55
C ALA A 576 -80.67 3.97 125.53
N LYS A 577 -81.01 5.18 126.00
CA LYS A 577 -81.36 6.30 125.09
C LYS A 577 -80.19 6.75 124.23
N VAL A 578 -78.97 6.80 124.78
CA VAL A 578 -77.77 7.15 124.01
C VAL A 578 -77.39 6.02 123.05
N GLU A 579 -77.54 4.75 123.46
CA GLU A 579 -77.33 3.59 122.59
C GLU A 579 -78.33 3.55 121.42
N GLU A 580 -79.61 3.88 121.66
CA GLU A 580 -80.63 4.03 120.63
C GLU A 580 -80.30 5.18 119.65
N GLN A 581 -79.87 6.34 120.18
CA GLN A 581 -79.41 7.47 119.37
C GLN A 581 -78.16 7.13 118.54
N MET A 582 -77.21 6.37 119.10
CA MET A 582 -76.04 5.87 118.37
C MET A 582 -76.42 4.87 117.29
N ALA A 583 -77.37 3.96 117.55
CA ALA A 583 -77.86 3.01 116.56
C ALA A 583 -78.60 3.73 115.40
N LEU A 584 -79.40 4.75 115.70
CA LEU A 584 -80.07 5.58 114.71
C LEU A 584 -79.05 6.39 113.88
N ALA A 585 -78.08 7.04 114.53
CA ALA A 585 -77.01 7.79 113.85
C ALA A 585 -76.15 6.88 112.95
N LYS A 586 -75.86 5.66 113.40
CA LYS A 586 -75.17 4.64 112.60
C LYS A 586 -76.00 4.19 111.40
N SER A 587 -77.30 3.96 111.56
CA SER A 587 -78.19 3.64 110.44
C SER A 587 -78.31 4.78 109.43
N GLN A 588 -78.35 6.04 109.90
CA GLN A 588 -78.31 7.22 109.02
C GLN A 588 -76.98 7.30 108.24
N GLN A 589 -75.87 7.02 108.92
CA GLN A 589 -74.54 6.94 108.30
C GLN A 589 -74.47 5.84 107.23
N ASP A 590 -74.98 4.64 107.51
CA ASP A 590 -75.02 3.53 106.54
C ASP A 590 -75.86 3.87 105.29
N VAL A 591 -76.98 4.57 105.47
CA VAL A 591 -77.81 5.07 104.35
C VAL A 591 -77.05 6.09 103.51
N LEU A 592 -76.29 7.01 104.15
CA LEU A 592 -75.46 7.98 103.43
C LEU A 592 -74.33 7.29 102.67
N VAL A 593 -73.74 6.22 103.20
CA VAL A 593 -72.73 5.40 102.51
C VAL A 593 -73.32 4.72 101.26
N GLU A 594 -74.52 4.15 101.34
CA GLU A 594 -75.20 3.58 100.16
C GLU A 594 -75.62 4.64 99.14
N LEU A 595 -75.99 5.84 99.59
CA LEU A 595 -76.26 6.97 98.71
C LEU A 595 -74.98 7.42 97.99
N LEU A 596 -73.84 7.52 98.69
CA LEU A 596 -72.53 7.80 98.09
C LEU A 596 -72.15 6.75 97.05
N ARG A 597 -72.30 5.46 97.37
CA ARG A 597 -72.08 4.35 96.43
C ARG A 597 -72.94 4.48 95.17
N THR A 598 -74.21 4.87 95.34
CA THR A 598 -75.14 5.07 94.23
C THR A 598 -74.75 6.28 93.38
N GLN A 599 -74.36 7.40 94.00
CA GLN A 599 -73.88 8.58 93.29
C GLN A 599 -72.57 8.30 92.53
N MET A 600 -71.62 7.58 93.13
CA MET A 600 -70.39 7.16 92.47
C MET A 600 -70.67 6.26 91.26
N LYS A 601 -71.59 5.29 91.38
CA LYS A 601 -72.06 4.47 90.24
C LYS A 601 -72.69 5.31 89.13
N GLN A 602 -73.55 6.27 89.46
CA GLN A 602 -74.16 7.16 88.48
C GLN A 602 -73.11 8.05 87.79
N ARG A 603 -72.13 8.57 88.54
CA ARG A 603 -71.01 9.34 87.99
C ARG A 603 -70.13 8.50 87.07
N ARG A 604 -69.79 7.27 87.48
CA ARG A 604 -69.05 6.31 86.68
C ARG A 604 -69.77 6.01 85.36
N THR A 605 -71.05 5.63 85.39
CA THR A 605 -71.80 5.33 84.16
C THR A 605 -71.96 6.54 83.24
N LYS A 606 -71.98 7.76 83.79
CA LYS A 606 -71.93 9.00 82.99
C LYS A 606 -70.57 9.16 82.31
N LEU A 607 -69.47 8.98 83.05
CA LEU A 607 -68.12 9.06 82.51
C LEU A 607 -67.84 7.95 81.48
N GLU A 608 -68.32 6.72 81.70
CA GLU A 608 -68.21 5.61 80.74
C GLU A 608 -68.93 5.92 79.42
N ARG A 609 -70.13 6.54 79.48
CA ARG A 609 -70.82 7.02 78.27
C ARG A 609 -70.05 8.14 77.55
N GLN A 610 -69.45 9.07 78.30
CA GLN A 610 -68.61 10.11 77.72
C GLN A 610 -67.34 9.52 77.08
N LEU A 611 -66.74 8.50 77.71
CA LEU A 611 -65.58 7.79 77.17
C LEU A 611 -65.93 7.10 75.84
N GLN A 612 -67.06 6.39 75.78
CA GLN A 612 -67.51 5.73 74.55
C GLN A 612 -67.74 6.74 73.40
N GLN A 613 -68.42 7.85 73.69
CA GLN A 613 -68.63 8.91 72.69
C GLN A 613 -67.30 9.50 72.20
N LEU A 614 -66.33 9.66 73.10
CA LEU A 614 -65.00 10.15 72.76
C LEU A 614 -64.20 9.13 71.94
N ASP A 615 -64.31 7.83 72.25
CA ASP A 615 -63.69 6.74 71.50
C ASP A 615 -64.19 6.72 70.04
N ASP A 616 -65.50 6.89 69.83
CA ASP A 616 -66.11 6.97 68.50
C ASP A 616 -65.56 8.19 67.71
N GLN A 617 -65.44 9.35 68.36
CA GLN A 617 -64.85 10.55 67.76
C GLN A 617 -63.36 10.34 67.41
N ILE A 618 -62.59 9.68 68.28
CA ILE A 618 -61.18 9.35 68.02
C ILE A 618 -61.06 8.42 66.82
N LEU A 619 -61.92 7.41 66.70
CA LEU A 619 -61.91 6.49 65.56
C LEU A 619 -62.20 7.21 64.24
N GLU A 620 -63.21 8.08 64.22
CA GLU A 620 -63.57 8.87 63.02
C GLU A 620 -62.42 9.82 62.61
N GLN A 621 -61.87 10.56 63.57
CA GLN A 621 -60.75 11.47 63.30
C GLN A 621 -59.50 10.71 62.84
N ARG A 622 -59.24 9.52 63.39
CA ARG A 622 -58.12 8.67 62.98
C ARG A 622 -58.26 8.16 61.56
N ASP A 623 -59.45 7.75 61.14
CA ASP A 623 -59.71 7.31 59.76
C ASP A 623 -59.53 8.47 58.76
N SER A 624 -60.01 9.66 59.11
CA SER A 624 -59.80 10.88 58.32
C SER A 624 -58.32 11.24 58.18
N ALA A 625 -57.57 11.22 59.30
CA ALA A 625 -56.12 11.49 59.30
C ALA A 625 -55.33 10.46 58.46
N LEU A 626 -55.71 9.18 58.50
CA LEU A 626 -55.07 8.14 57.70
C LEU A 626 -55.30 8.35 56.19
N LYS A 627 -56.52 8.73 55.79
CA LYS A 627 -56.85 9.05 54.39
C LYS A 627 -56.05 10.26 53.91
N ASN A 628 -56.04 11.34 54.68
CA ASN A 628 -55.29 12.55 54.35
C ASN A 628 -53.78 12.27 54.27
N GLY A 629 -53.24 11.49 55.21
CA GLY A 629 -51.85 11.03 55.18
C GLY A 629 -51.50 10.21 53.93
N ALA A 630 -52.40 9.31 53.50
CA ALA A 630 -52.21 8.52 52.28
C ALA A 630 -52.20 9.41 51.02
N TYR A 631 -53.09 10.42 50.94
CA TYR A 631 -53.08 11.37 49.83
C TYR A 631 -51.81 12.22 49.79
N LEU A 632 -51.32 12.68 50.95
CA LEU A 632 -50.06 13.43 51.03
C LEU A 632 -48.85 12.58 50.63
N ALA A 633 -48.83 11.30 51.02
CA ALA A 633 -47.77 10.37 50.62
C ALA A 633 -47.76 10.13 49.09
N GLU A 634 -48.94 9.97 48.48
CA GLU A 634 -49.05 9.82 47.03
C GLU A 634 -48.66 11.10 46.28
N LEU A 635 -49.03 12.27 46.82
CA LEU A 635 -48.60 13.56 46.29
C LEU A 635 -47.07 13.69 46.28
N GLU A 636 -46.40 13.37 47.39
CA GLU A 636 -44.94 13.42 47.49
C GLU A 636 -44.27 12.40 46.55
N ARG A 637 -44.87 11.21 46.39
CA ARG A 637 -44.40 10.23 45.40
C ARG A 637 -44.48 10.79 43.98
N LEU A 638 -45.63 11.36 43.57
CA LEU A 638 -45.83 11.93 42.24
C LEU A 638 -44.92 13.13 41.98
N LYS A 639 -44.73 14.01 42.98
CA LYS A 639 -43.76 15.12 42.90
C LYS A 639 -42.34 14.62 42.68
N SER A 640 -41.92 13.62 43.46
CA SER A 640 -40.58 13.02 43.35
C SER A 640 -40.37 12.36 41.98
N GLU A 641 -41.33 11.55 41.51
CA GLU A 641 -41.26 10.94 40.18
C GLU A 641 -41.20 11.98 39.05
N THR A 642 -41.97 13.07 39.16
CA THR A 642 -41.95 14.18 38.19
C THR A 642 -40.63 14.92 38.21
N ALA A 643 -40.07 15.19 39.39
CA ALA A 643 -38.77 15.84 39.55
C ALA A 643 -37.64 15.00 38.94
N LEU A 644 -37.62 13.69 39.21
CA LEU A 644 -36.66 12.76 38.61
C LEU A 644 -36.79 12.68 37.08
N ALA A 645 -38.01 12.65 36.56
CA ALA A 645 -38.24 12.64 35.11
C ALA A 645 -37.77 13.95 34.46
N ARG A 646 -38.01 15.10 35.12
CA ARG A 646 -37.55 16.42 34.67
C ARG A 646 -36.03 16.55 34.69
N GLU A 647 -35.37 16.09 35.75
CA GLU A 647 -33.91 16.07 35.85
C GLU A 647 -33.29 15.16 34.76
N ALA A 648 -33.88 13.97 34.54
CA ALA A 648 -33.43 13.07 33.49
C ALA A 648 -33.56 13.68 32.08
N TYR A 649 -34.63 14.44 31.82
CA TYR A 649 -34.79 15.20 30.59
C TYR A 649 -33.78 16.35 30.48
N GLN A 650 -33.57 17.11 31.55
CA GLN A 650 -32.63 18.24 31.57
C GLN A 650 -31.17 17.79 31.35
N LYS A 651 -30.77 16.67 31.96
CA LYS A 651 -29.46 16.02 31.73
C LYS A 651 -29.24 15.63 30.27
N MET A 652 -30.29 15.43 29.47
CA MET A 652 -30.11 15.19 28.04
C MET A 652 -29.57 16.43 27.32
N PHE A 653 -29.93 17.64 27.74
CA PHE A 653 -29.40 18.88 27.12
C PHE A 653 -27.93 19.12 27.48
N GLU A 654 -27.54 18.88 28.73
CA GLU A 654 -26.12 18.90 29.13
C GLU A 654 -25.32 17.85 28.34
N ARG A 655 -25.92 16.68 28.12
CA ARG A 655 -25.34 15.64 27.27
C ARG A 655 -25.29 16.05 25.81
N ALA A 656 -26.23 16.85 25.31
CA ALA A 656 -26.20 17.38 23.94
C ALA A 656 -25.03 18.34 23.72
N GLU A 657 -24.77 19.25 24.67
CA GLU A 657 -23.64 20.18 24.59
C GLU A 657 -22.29 19.44 24.62
N THR A 658 -22.14 18.49 25.54
CA THR A 658 -20.94 17.63 25.60
C THR A 658 -20.81 16.73 24.38
N PHE A 659 -21.92 16.24 23.82
CA PHE A 659 -21.96 15.47 22.59
C PHE A 659 -21.47 16.31 21.40
N GLN A 660 -22.00 17.51 21.21
CA GLN A 660 -21.56 18.42 20.15
C GLN A 660 -20.06 18.78 20.30
N ALA A 661 -19.58 18.98 21.52
CA ALA A 661 -18.16 19.17 21.79
C ALA A 661 -17.33 17.92 21.44
N MET A 662 -17.80 16.71 21.81
CA MET A 662 -17.14 15.45 21.46
C MET A 662 -17.04 15.23 19.95
N PHE A 663 -18.07 15.57 19.16
CA PHE A 663 -18.03 15.45 17.69
C PHE A 663 -17.12 16.47 16.99
N ASN A 664 -16.90 17.62 17.63
CA ASN A 664 -15.89 18.57 17.18
C ASN A 664 -14.46 18.11 17.55
N ILE A 665 -14.32 17.27 18.59
CA ILE A 665 -13.03 16.81 19.12
C ILE A 665 -12.61 15.44 18.58
N GLN A 666 -13.53 14.56 18.15
CA GLN A 666 -13.23 13.26 17.51
C GLN A 666 -12.61 13.43 16.10
N SER A 667 -11.38 13.93 16.06
CA SER A 667 -10.13 13.21 15.75
C SER A 667 -10.03 12.22 14.59
N ASP A 668 -10.94 12.24 13.62
CA ASP A 668 -10.60 11.74 12.28
C ASP A 668 -10.17 12.93 11.40
N TYR A 669 -9.16 13.67 11.85
CA TYR A 669 -8.63 14.79 11.08
C TYR A 669 -7.77 14.23 9.95
N VAL A 670 -8.37 14.14 8.78
CA VAL A 670 -7.67 13.82 7.54
C VAL A 670 -7.62 15.06 6.68
N ALA A 671 -6.42 15.54 6.38
CA ALA A 671 -6.19 16.72 5.57
C ALA A 671 -5.05 16.50 4.58
N ILE A 672 -5.17 17.18 3.44
CA ILE A 672 -4.12 17.20 2.43
C ILE A 672 -3.02 18.15 2.93
N GLN A 673 -1.85 17.60 3.25
CA GLN A 673 -0.69 18.39 3.67
C GLN A 673 -0.01 19.02 2.46
N GLU A 674 0.19 18.24 1.41
CA GLU A 674 0.76 18.70 0.13
C GLU A 674 -0.05 18.09 -1.02
N ARG A 675 -0.51 18.94 -1.93
CA ARG A 675 -1.18 18.55 -3.18
C ARG A 675 -0.19 17.85 -4.12
N ALA A 676 -0.71 17.18 -5.14
CA ALA A 676 0.07 16.44 -6.11
C ALA A 676 1.15 17.31 -6.76
N THR A 677 2.43 16.91 -6.61
CA THR A 677 3.56 17.56 -7.27
C THR A 677 3.44 17.43 -8.79
N ALA A 678 4.06 18.35 -9.53
CA ALA A 678 4.23 18.18 -10.97
C ALA A 678 4.86 16.82 -11.27
N ALA A 679 4.26 16.05 -12.18
CA ALA A 679 4.70 14.68 -12.42
C ALA A 679 6.09 14.69 -13.07
N ALA A 680 7.08 14.13 -12.38
CA ALA A 680 8.45 14.08 -12.84
C ALA A 680 8.74 12.75 -13.54
N LEU A 681 9.58 12.79 -14.58
CA LEU A 681 10.03 11.60 -15.28
C LEU A 681 10.84 10.71 -14.31
N HIS A 682 10.34 9.52 -14.01
CA HIS A 682 11.04 8.62 -13.10
C HIS A 682 12.21 7.94 -13.82
N THR A 683 13.41 8.48 -13.63
CA THR A 683 14.65 7.87 -14.12
C THR A 683 15.38 7.16 -12.98
N THR A 684 15.17 5.85 -12.85
CA THR A 684 15.87 5.02 -11.86
C THR A 684 17.38 5.08 -12.13
N THR A 685 18.15 5.80 -11.33
CA THR A 685 19.62 5.85 -11.49
C THR A 685 20.31 6.00 -10.14
N ARG A 686 20.81 4.89 -9.59
CA ARG A 686 21.96 4.92 -8.68
C ARG A 686 23.06 4.02 -9.24
N LEU A 687 24.22 4.62 -9.46
CA LEU A 687 25.49 3.95 -9.69
C LEU A 687 26.11 3.64 -8.33
N PHE A 688 26.33 2.37 -7.99
CA PHE A 688 27.27 1.98 -6.94
C PHE A 688 28.42 1.15 -7.56
N PRO A 689 29.69 1.42 -7.20
CA PRO A 689 30.87 0.82 -7.82
C PRO A 689 31.14 -0.61 -7.31
N ILE A 690 31.50 -1.49 -8.25
CA ILE A 690 31.59 -2.96 -8.16
C ILE A 690 32.79 -3.50 -7.32
N TRP A 691 33.41 -2.72 -6.44
CA TRP A 691 34.67 -3.14 -5.78
C TRP A 691 34.54 -3.67 -4.34
N LYS A 692 33.33 -4.00 -3.85
CA LYS A 692 33.09 -4.42 -2.45
C LYS A 692 32.40 -5.79 -2.24
N LEU A 693 32.57 -6.73 -3.16
CA LEU A 693 32.10 -8.12 -2.99
C LEU A 693 33.28 -9.10 -2.87
N TRP A 694 34.02 -9.00 -1.76
CA TRP A 694 34.87 -10.08 -1.25
C TRP A 694 34.88 -10.01 0.28
N THR A 695 33.82 -10.48 0.92
CA THR A 695 33.83 -10.94 2.31
C THR A 695 32.83 -12.10 2.45
N PRO A 696 33.27 -13.25 2.98
CA PRO A 696 32.43 -14.44 3.09
C PRO A 696 31.41 -14.28 4.24
N GLN A 697 30.16 -14.67 3.99
CA GLN A 697 29.12 -14.77 5.01
C GLN A 697 29.52 -15.78 6.11
N LYS A 698 29.45 -15.35 7.37
CA LYS A 698 29.27 -16.26 8.51
C LYS A 698 27.77 -16.37 8.80
N LYS A 699 27.28 -17.62 8.87
CA LYS A 699 26.02 -18.01 9.52
C LYS A 699 26.03 -17.60 11.01
N PRO A 700 24.87 -17.43 11.67
CA PRO A 700 23.95 -18.53 11.99
C PRO A 700 22.71 -18.61 11.09
#